data_AF-A0A812S371-F1
#
_entry.id   AF-A0A812S371-F1
#
_cell.length_a   1.000
_cell.length_b   1.000
_cell.length_c   1.000
_cell.angle_alpha   90.00
_cell.angle_beta   90.00
_cell.angle_gamma   90.00
#
_symmetry.space_group_name_H-M   'P 1'
#
loop_
_entity.id
_entity.type
_entity.pdbx_description
1 polymer ?
#
loop_
_entity_poly.entity_id
_entity_poly.type
_entity_poly.pdbx_seq_one_letter_code
_entity_poly.pdbx_strand_id
1 'polypeptide(L)'
;MRELPLDSLHDEALTKTVGVLVAVGRWAAEEHVPADLADNCPYLPTSTYEPTSGAFVGFTLAIASAQAIAVLVVLPMMWRQATQLTPIVVDADIDAFRRADAPAARAQLAYLDSLTFMRAVKNQSALGQRTMLKVEILYEAKDGSVFSESVQRDIRAFEQSLRSLPGWAAMCNMSEPALQFHCNPGDSMGNYVWPRRLDAFLNTQGYFRLAFDGSALERLPMDAVIAYLSEGLAAPHDLRMFLPMTFVQPSSGSKLLRSVFGFSAPDLNDTTFRAAFQDFVQNELYSALLQAVVDTRKPVDPASWDQPPAIQIYFRGDVLDEHELLEALYSDMLLAIGPLFISLAVAWVKLRSAVLAFVGTLFLCLAALIAYVLLPVEQVSPATFLGIFLLFGLGFSSIFRMQEVWRRSRNEAKEDARRLMYVHRAAVREMLPVVGSACCYFLLLNSKLLPLREFGVFIGTSMLLACAFALLCFVPFLLLHERTMRPWIRRRLPRKLVMVLEPAELKPVWEDVAAKIMLAVKRPKPVLAGAGFAVAVALIVAVAVTASQPYPALPKVFPPEHHREAGRPMLQSFAPSTLAEEEAPLTIQMCEPGRGLASCALHWCDLESTPSNNLTSWPTSQAATCRCYSRAASSASCTNISLSLVVSGSRPAFLTQEVLHAQALSFASAEYSDATWMEVASATSRRLQSVVLEDWPSGTTQVDALTQLPQINLGFTTARRSSSTCEDSIYCYCSPKSCTTPSGFRRTQNDLTLPAQP
;
A
#
# COMPACT_ATOMS: atom_id res chain seq x y z
N MET A 1 27.58 18.38 6.21
CA MET A 1 28.38 17.74 5.14
C MET A 1 28.53 18.77 4.02
N ARG A 2 29.73 18.89 3.44
CA ARG A 2 30.00 19.83 2.34
C ARG A 2 29.26 19.39 1.08
N GLU A 3 28.37 20.23 0.58
CA GLU A 3 27.74 20.06 -0.74
C GLU A 3 28.83 20.16 -1.82
N LEU A 4 28.90 19.12 -2.66
CA LEU A 4 29.66 19.14 -3.92
C LEU A 4 28.72 19.64 -5.03
N PRO A 5 29.17 20.55 -5.92
CA PRO A 5 28.31 21.13 -6.94
C PRO A 5 28.13 20.16 -8.11
N LEU A 6 26.92 19.62 -8.25
CA LEU A 6 26.48 18.79 -9.38
C LEU A 6 26.39 19.56 -10.71
N ASP A 7 26.49 20.90 -10.69
CA ASP A 7 26.26 21.74 -11.85
C ASP A 7 27.33 21.60 -12.95
N SER A 8 28.55 21.14 -12.63
CA SER A 8 29.62 21.05 -13.63
C SER A 8 29.55 19.83 -14.57
N LEU A 9 28.91 18.73 -14.13
CA LEU A 9 28.78 17.51 -14.95
C LEU A 9 27.63 17.60 -15.95
N HIS A 10 26.64 18.48 -15.72
CA HIS A 10 25.46 18.61 -16.57
C HIS A 10 25.75 19.43 -17.84
N ASP A 11 26.54 20.49 -17.74
CA ASP A 11 26.90 21.34 -18.88
C ASP A 11 27.82 20.61 -19.88
N GLU A 12 28.71 19.75 -19.41
CA GLU A 12 29.65 19.01 -20.28
C GLU A 12 28.94 17.91 -21.10
N ALA A 13 27.92 17.26 -20.53
CA ALA A 13 27.12 16.27 -21.24
C ALA A 13 26.23 16.93 -22.32
N LEU A 14 25.63 18.10 -22.01
CA LEU A 14 24.78 18.82 -22.95
C LEU A 14 25.60 19.40 -24.13
N THR A 15 26.79 19.96 -23.86
CA THR A 15 27.66 20.50 -24.92
C THR A 15 28.24 19.41 -25.80
N LYS A 16 28.63 18.25 -25.25
CA LYS A 16 29.10 17.11 -26.08
C LYS A 16 28.00 16.56 -26.97
N THR A 17 26.76 16.49 -26.48
CA THR A 17 25.63 15.95 -27.26
C THR A 17 25.20 16.91 -28.38
N VAL A 18 25.15 18.22 -28.10
CA VAL A 18 24.90 19.25 -29.11
C VAL A 18 26.05 19.31 -30.15
N GLY A 19 27.29 19.13 -29.72
CA GLY A 19 28.47 19.08 -30.60
C GLY A 19 28.42 17.93 -31.61
N VAL A 20 27.98 16.73 -31.19
CA VAL A 20 27.81 15.58 -32.08
C VAL A 20 26.68 15.82 -33.08
N LEU A 21 25.57 16.41 -32.67
CA LEU A 21 24.44 16.76 -33.56
C LEU A 21 24.82 17.82 -34.60
N VAL A 22 25.61 18.82 -34.23
CA VAL A 22 26.12 19.84 -35.17
C VAL A 22 27.16 19.26 -36.12
N ALA A 23 28.00 18.32 -35.68
CA ALA A 23 28.97 17.62 -36.53
C ALA A 23 28.29 16.73 -37.58
N VAL A 24 27.23 16.02 -37.20
CA VAL A 24 26.43 15.20 -38.14
C VAL A 24 25.66 16.09 -39.13
N GLY A 25 25.17 17.25 -38.69
CA GLY A 25 24.53 18.24 -39.57
C GLY A 25 25.49 18.88 -40.57
N ARG A 26 26.74 19.19 -40.17
CA ARG A 26 27.77 19.73 -41.07
C ARG A 26 28.28 18.70 -42.07
N TRP A 27 28.47 17.44 -41.65
CA TRP A 27 28.89 16.37 -42.56
C TRP A 27 27.88 16.11 -43.68
N ALA A 28 26.59 16.31 -43.42
CA ALA A 28 25.53 16.19 -44.44
C ALA A 28 25.43 17.39 -45.40
N ALA A 29 26.05 18.54 -45.07
CA ALA A 29 25.94 19.78 -45.83
C ALA A 29 27.10 20.01 -46.82
N GLU A 30 28.22 19.29 -46.70
CA GLU A 30 29.48 19.66 -47.35
C GLU A 30 29.92 18.74 -48.51
N GLU A 31 29.04 17.90 -49.06
CA GLU A 31 29.36 17.04 -50.22
C GLU A 31 28.67 17.56 -51.50
N HIS A 32 29.08 18.73 -51.99
CA HIS A 32 28.87 19.15 -53.38
C HIS A 32 30.03 18.63 -54.23
N VAL A 33 29.81 17.51 -54.92
CA VAL A 33 30.71 17.02 -55.97
C VAL A 33 30.32 17.71 -57.29
N PRO A 34 31.22 18.48 -57.95
CA PRO A 34 30.93 19.03 -59.26
C PRO A 34 30.95 17.89 -60.29
N ALA A 35 29.83 17.73 -61.00
CA ALA A 35 29.71 16.89 -62.16
C ALA A 35 30.25 17.67 -63.36
N ASP A 36 31.52 17.48 -63.70
CA ASP A 36 32.09 17.75 -65.03
C ASP A 36 33.53 17.21 -65.07
N LEU A 37 33.70 15.97 -65.54
CA LEU A 37 34.86 15.44 -66.28
C LEU A 37 34.72 13.91 -66.40
N ALA A 38 33.99 13.43 -67.41
CA ALA A 38 34.02 12.02 -67.77
C ALA A 38 33.63 11.81 -69.24
N ASP A 39 34.29 12.53 -70.16
CA ASP A 39 34.35 12.16 -71.58
C ASP A 39 35.82 12.18 -72.00
N ASN A 40 36.37 10.97 -72.22
CA ASN A 40 37.60 10.59 -72.94
C ASN A 40 38.56 9.71 -72.12
N CYS A 41 38.42 8.39 -72.29
CA CYS A 41 39.56 7.46 -72.24
C CYS A 41 39.23 6.21 -73.08
N PRO A 42 40.02 5.87 -74.13
CA PRO A 42 39.79 4.69 -74.96
C PRO A 42 40.50 3.43 -74.40
N TYR A 43 39.85 2.28 -74.59
CA TYR A 43 40.39 0.92 -74.69
C TYR A 43 41.31 0.37 -73.58
N LEU A 44 40.74 -0.53 -72.75
CA LEU A 44 41.47 -1.64 -72.12
C LEU A 44 40.62 -2.93 -72.21
N PRO A 45 41.24 -4.11 -72.41
CA PRO A 45 40.53 -5.32 -72.80
C PRO A 45 39.88 -6.02 -71.60
N THR A 46 38.69 -6.55 -71.85
CA THR A 46 37.90 -7.38 -70.93
C THR A 46 38.61 -8.69 -70.61
N SER A 47 39.27 -8.76 -69.45
CA SER A 47 39.66 -10.03 -68.84
C SER A 47 38.49 -10.56 -68.02
N THR A 48 38.02 -11.75 -68.37
CA THR A 48 37.02 -12.54 -67.65
C THR A 48 37.57 -12.92 -66.27
N TYR A 49 37.23 -12.12 -65.25
CA TYR A 49 37.40 -12.48 -63.85
C TYR A 49 36.16 -13.27 -63.40
N GLU A 50 36.31 -14.58 -63.18
CA GLU A 50 35.35 -15.34 -62.40
C GLU A 50 35.39 -14.84 -60.94
N PRO A 51 34.29 -14.33 -60.38
CA PRO A 51 34.28 -13.92 -58.99
C PRO A 51 34.27 -15.18 -58.12
N THR A 52 35.35 -15.38 -57.35
CA THR A 52 35.41 -16.33 -56.22
C THR A 52 34.39 -15.90 -55.16
N SER A 53 33.13 -16.23 -55.39
CA SER A 53 31.96 -15.90 -54.57
C SER A 53 31.96 -16.56 -53.18
N GLY A 54 32.87 -17.50 -52.92
CA GLY A 54 32.98 -18.22 -51.65
C GLY A 54 33.50 -17.37 -50.48
N ALA A 55 34.47 -16.48 -50.70
CA ALA A 55 35.11 -15.75 -49.61
C ALA A 55 34.21 -14.66 -49.00
N PHE A 56 33.44 -13.97 -49.84
CA PHE A 56 32.54 -12.90 -49.38
C PHE A 56 31.27 -13.44 -48.71
N VAL A 57 30.76 -14.58 -49.18
CA VAL A 57 29.68 -15.31 -48.51
C VAL A 57 30.17 -15.87 -47.17
N GLY A 58 31.40 -16.40 -47.09
CA GLY A 58 32.00 -16.85 -45.84
C GLY A 58 32.15 -15.72 -44.81
N PHE A 59 32.61 -14.54 -45.23
CA PHE A 59 32.79 -13.40 -44.33
C PHE A 59 31.47 -12.82 -43.81
N THR A 60 30.45 -12.72 -44.66
CA THR A 60 29.11 -12.27 -44.26
C THR A 60 28.36 -13.29 -43.40
N LEU A 61 28.51 -14.60 -43.68
CA LEU A 61 28.00 -15.65 -42.79
C LEU A 61 28.75 -15.65 -41.45
N ALA A 62 30.05 -15.39 -41.43
CA ALA A 62 30.86 -15.30 -40.22
C ALA A 62 30.46 -14.09 -39.35
N ILE A 63 30.17 -12.93 -39.96
CA ILE A 63 29.64 -11.77 -39.22
C ILE A 63 28.21 -12.04 -38.73
N ALA A 64 27.32 -12.59 -39.57
CA ALA A 64 25.96 -12.89 -39.17
C ALA A 64 25.90 -13.99 -38.09
N SER A 65 26.79 -14.99 -38.15
CA SER A 65 26.92 -16.03 -37.11
C SER A 65 27.62 -15.51 -35.87
N ALA A 66 28.64 -14.66 -35.98
CA ALA A 66 29.25 -13.99 -34.83
C ALA A 66 28.25 -13.05 -34.14
N GLN A 67 27.37 -12.38 -34.90
CA GLN A 67 26.28 -11.57 -34.34
C GLN A 67 25.16 -12.43 -33.78
N ALA A 68 24.79 -13.54 -34.42
CA ALA A 68 23.81 -14.47 -33.86
C ALA A 68 24.33 -15.18 -32.60
N ILE A 69 25.62 -15.52 -32.55
CA ILE A 69 26.31 -16.07 -31.38
C ILE A 69 26.45 -14.97 -30.31
N ALA A 70 26.83 -13.75 -30.67
CA ALA A 70 26.82 -12.63 -29.73
C ALA A 70 25.42 -12.43 -29.16
N VAL A 71 24.36 -12.41 -29.98
CA VAL A 71 22.99 -12.30 -29.49
C VAL A 71 22.59 -13.53 -28.65
N LEU A 72 22.89 -14.76 -29.09
CA LEU A 72 22.53 -16.00 -28.38
C LEU A 72 23.41 -16.31 -27.16
N VAL A 73 24.57 -15.69 -26.99
CA VAL A 73 25.47 -15.87 -25.84
C VAL A 73 25.37 -14.67 -24.91
N VAL A 74 25.38 -13.45 -25.47
CA VAL A 74 25.25 -12.20 -24.72
C VAL A 74 23.84 -12.02 -24.18
N LEU A 75 22.74 -12.39 -24.87
CA LEU A 75 21.40 -12.34 -24.23
C LEU A 75 21.31 -13.24 -22.99
N PRO A 76 21.66 -14.53 -23.02
CA PRO A 76 21.60 -15.36 -21.82
C PRO A 76 22.72 -15.09 -20.81
N MET A 77 23.91 -14.61 -21.20
CA MET A 77 24.90 -14.11 -20.24
C MET A 77 24.41 -12.83 -19.57
N MET A 78 23.87 -11.86 -20.32
CA MET A 78 23.29 -10.64 -19.76
C MET A 78 22.03 -10.95 -18.96
N TRP A 79 21.22 -11.93 -19.34
CA TRP A 79 20.10 -12.42 -18.55
C TRP A 79 20.59 -13.05 -17.25
N ARG A 80 21.59 -13.96 -17.30
CA ARG A 80 22.19 -14.56 -16.10
C ARG A 80 22.83 -13.50 -15.18
N GLN A 81 23.55 -12.57 -15.77
CA GLN A 81 24.29 -11.53 -15.06
C GLN A 81 23.34 -10.47 -14.49
N ALA A 82 22.24 -10.15 -15.19
CA ALA A 82 21.13 -9.34 -14.66
C ALA A 82 20.37 -10.08 -13.54
N THR A 83 20.15 -11.39 -13.65
CA THR A 83 19.51 -12.17 -12.57
C THR A 83 20.42 -12.38 -11.35
N GLN A 84 21.74 -12.24 -11.47
CA GLN A 84 22.69 -12.47 -10.38
C GLN A 84 23.20 -11.20 -9.70
N LEU A 85 23.19 -10.04 -10.37
CA LEU A 85 23.86 -8.85 -9.82
C LEU A 85 22.96 -7.96 -8.96
N THR A 86 21.65 -7.93 -9.18
CA THR A 86 20.70 -7.31 -8.26
C THR A 86 19.29 -7.84 -8.58
N PRO A 87 18.46 -8.19 -7.58
CA PRO A 87 17.04 -8.34 -7.84
C PRO A 87 16.54 -7.02 -8.45
N ILE A 88 15.82 -7.10 -9.58
CA ILE A 88 15.21 -5.91 -10.18
C ILE A 88 14.20 -5.39 -9.17
N VAL A 89 14.56 -4.32 -8.45
CA VAL A 89 13.65 -3.62 -7.55
C VAL A 89 12.84 -2.68 -8.42
N VAL A 90 11.59 -3.05 -8.69
CA VAL A 90 10.64 -2.15 -9.32
C VAL A 90 10.19 -1.19 -8.23
N ASP A 91 10.52 0.10 -8.35
CA ASP A 91 10.00 1.08 -7.41
C ASP A 91 8.48 1.22 -7.65
N ALA A 92 7.74 0.55 -6.76
CA ALA A 92 6.30 0.48 -6.75
C ALA A 92 5.66 1.70 -6.06
N ASP A 93 6.43 2.71 -5.64
CA ASP A 93 5.91 3.87 -4.92
C ASP A 93 5.12 4.82 -5.84
N ILE A 94 3.93 4.38 -6.24
CA ILE A 94 2.91 5.16 -6.93
C ILE A 94 2.53 6.41 -6.11
N ASP A 95 2.64 6.34 -4.78
CA ASP A 95 2.37 7.47 -3.92
C ASP A 95 3.45 8.55 -4.11
N ALA A 96 4.72 8.23 -4.42
CA ALA A 96 5.75 9.21 -4.80
C ALA A 96 5.39 9.94 -6.10
N PHE A 97 4.81 9.25 -7.09
CA PHE A 97 4.29 9.89 -8.30
C PHE A 97 3.17 10.87 -7.96
N ARG A 98 2.18 10.45 -7.15
CA ARG A 98 1.04 11.30 -6.74
C ARG A 98 1.48 12.50 -5.90
N ARG A 99 2.54 12.33 -5.10
CA ARG A 99 3.12 13.36 -4.21
C ARG A 99 3.80 14.50 -4.97
N ALA A 100 4.29 14.27 -6.19
CA ALA A 100 5.11 15.26 -6.92
C ALA A 100 4.30 16.27 -7.76
N ASP A 101 3.01 16.04 -7.99
CA ASP A 101 2.20 16.79 -8.98
C ASP A 101 1.46 18.04 -8.44
N ALA A 102 1.47 18.32 -7.13
CA ALA A 102 0.78 19.51 -6.57
C ALA A 102 1.71 20.45 -5.77
N PRO A 103 1.64 21.78 -5.98
CA PRO A 103 2.26 22.77 -5.07
C PRO A 103 1.76 22.62 -3.63
N ALA A 104 0.49 22.26 -3.46
CA ALA A 104 -0.10 21.89 -2.17
C ALA A 104 0.52 20.61 -1.59
N ALA A 105 0.84 19.62 -2.44
CA ALA A 105 1.56 18.43 -2.01
C ALA A 105 3.01 18.75 -1.63
N ARG A 106 3.68 19.74 -2.24
CA ARG A 106 5.00 20.22 -1.78
C ARG A 106 4.95 20.95 -0.44
N ALA A 107 3.92 21.77 -0.19
CA ALA A 107 3.75 22.42 1.11
C ALA A 107 3.38 21.41 2.20
N GLN A 108 2.50 20.46 1.86
CA GLN A 108 2.17 19.32 2.72
C GLN A 108 3.38 18.40 2.92
N LEU A 109 4.25 18.21 1.92
CA LEU A 109 5.52 17.51 2.03
C LEU A 109 6.50 18.28 2.90
N ALA A 110 6.72 19.57 2.70
CA ALA A 110 7.58 20.34 3.59
C ALA A 110 7.08 20.28 5.04
N TYR A 111 5.75 20.21 5.24
CA TYR A 111 5.13 20.01 6.53
C TYR A 111 5.26 18.57 7.06
N LEU A 112 5.08 17.54 6.22
CA LEU A 112 5.22 16.13 6.59
C LEU A 112 6.68 15.72 6.75
N ASP A 113 7.60 16.22 5.93
CA ASP A 113 9.05 16.11 6.05
C ASP A 113 9.55 16.87 7.26
N SER A 114 9.03 18.07 7.56
CA SER A 114 9.38 18.72 8.83
C SER A 114 8.78 18.00 10.03
N LEU A 115 7.58 17.39 9.91
CA LEU A 115 7.01 16.55 10.97
C LEU A 115 7.75 15.23 11.13
N THR A 116 8.15 14.56 10.05
CA THR A 116 8.92 13.32 10.07
C THR A 116 10.36 13.59 10.45
N PHE A 117 10.96 14.70 10.06
CA PHE A 117 12.26 15.16 10.55
C PHE A 117 12.18 15.53 12.03
N MET A 118 11.18 16.29 12.48
CA MET A 118 10.99 16.58 13.91
C MET A 118 10.69 15.31 14.71
N ARG A 119 9.92 14.36 14.16
CA ARG A 119 9.71 13.03 14.77
C ARG A 119 10.96 12.16 14.69
N ALA A 120 11.76 12.21 13.64
CA ALA A 120 13.00 11.46 13.51
C ALA A 120 14.09 12.03 14.42
N VAL A 121 14.11 13.34 14.63
CA VAL A 121 14.94 14.03 15.61
C VAL A 121 14.44 13.75 17.04
N LYS A 122 13.12 13.60 17.24
CA LYS A 122 12.53 13.19 18.53
C LYS A 122 12.70 11.69 18.82
N ASN A 123 12.66 10.85 17.79
CA ASN A 123 12.82 9.39 17.82
C ASN A 123 14.28 8.95 17.56
N GLN A 124 15.21 9.91 17.41
CA GLN A 124 16.65 9.68 17.37
C GLN A 124 17.19 9.21 18.73
N SER A 125 16.33 9.03 19.73
CA SER A 125 16.51 8.11 20.84
C SER A 125 16.51 6.65 20.35
N ALA A 126 17.60 6.20 19.72
CA ALA A 126 18.03 4.82 19.45
C ALA A 126 17.09 3.83 18.69
N LEU A 127 15.77 3.93 18.78
CA LEU A 127 14.78 3.00 18.19
C LEU A 127 14.46 3.33 16.72
N GLY A 128 14.57 4.59 16.29
CA GLY A 128 14.22 5.02 14.94
C GLY A 128 15.13 4.55 13.80
N GLN A 129 16.25 3.86 14.10
CA GLN A 129 17.12 3.27 13.09
C GLN A 129 16.78 1.81 12.77
N ARG A 130 15.83 1.21 13.48
CA ARG A 130 15.47 -0.20 13.25
C ARG A 130 14.47 -0.30 12.14
N THR A 131 14.69 -1.29 11.28
CA THR A 131 13.75 -1.57 10.22
C THR A 131 12.55 -2.30 10.77
N MET A 132 11.39 -1.73 10.55
CA MET A 132 10.12 -2.23 11.04
C MET A 132 9.17 -2.36 9.86
N LEU A 133 8.77 -3.59 9.58
CA LEU A 133 7.86 -3.93 8.49
C LEU A 133 6.45 -4.08 9.08
N LYS A 134 5.48 -3.40 8.49
CA LYS A 134 4.11 -3.33 9.02
C LYS A 134 3.13 -4.08 8.13
N VAL A 135 2.15 -4.70 8.79
CA VAL A 135 0.94 -5.26 8.19
C VAL A 135 -0.26 -4.61 8.88
N GLU A 136 -1.01 -3.82 8.14
CA GLU A 136 -2.22 -3.15 8.58
C GLU A 136 -3.44 -3.87 8.04
N ILE A 137 -4.41 -4.13 8.92
CA ILE A 137 -5.66 -4.78 8.57
C ILE A 137 -6.80 -3.88 9.01
N LEU A 138 -7.72 -3.61 8.10
CA LEU A 138 -8.96 -2.89 8.37
C LEU A 138 -10.14 -3.84 8.26
N TYR A 139 -11.03 -3.73 9.24
CA TYR A 139 -12.27 -4.47 9.31
C TYR A 139 -13.42 -3.50 9.15
N GLU A 140 -14.33 -3.82 8.25
CA GLU A 140 -15.61 -3.15 8.09
C GLU A 140 -16.73 -4.12 8.48
N ALA A 141 -17.56 -3.73 9.43
CA ALA A 141 -18.76 -4.49 9.76
C ALA A 141 -19.75 -4.41 8.60
N LYS A 142 -20.17 -5.57 8.08
CA LYS A 142 -21.20 -5.63 7.01
C LYS A 142 -22.51 -5.01 7.48
N ASP A 143 -22.90 -5.35 8.70
CA ASP A 143 -24.12 -4.88 9.35
C ASP A 143 -23.83 -4.36 10.76
N GLY A 144 -24.52 -3.28 11.14
CA GLY A 144 -24.45 -2.73 12.49
C GLY A 144 -23.09 -2.11 12.84
N SER A 145 -22.63 -2.39 14.07
CA SER A 145 -21.36 -1.90 14.59
C SER A 145 -20.31 -3.00 14.62
N VAL A 146 -19.06 -2.61 14.39
CA VAL A 146 -17.86 -3.43 14.58
C VAL A 146 -17.72 -3.93 16.02
N PHE A 147 -18.42 -3.33 16.98
CA PHE A 147 -18.45 -3.74 18.37
C PHE A 147 -19.43 -4.89 18.66
N SER A 148 -20.22 -5.32 17.67
CA SER A 148 -21.09 -6.48 17.82
C SER A 148 -20.27 -7.75 18.08
N GLU A 149 -20.86 -8.66 18.85
CA GLU A 149 -20.16 -9.87 19.30
C GLU A 149 -19.75 -10.77 18.11
N SER A 150 -20.60 -10.90 17.10
CA SER A 150 -20.29 -11.67 15.89
C SER A 150 -19.09 -11.09 15.16
N VAL A 151 -19.06 -9.77 14.94
CA VAL A 151 -17.94 -9.09 14.29
C VAL A 151 -16.64 -9.25 15.08
N GLN A 152 -16.67 -9.03 16.40
CA GLN A 152 -15.47 -9.18 17.23
C GLN A 152 -14.96 -10.63 17.32
N ARG A 153 -15.86 -11.60 17.25
CA ARG A 153 -15.52 -13.03 17.21
C ARG A 153 -14.84 -13.39 15.89
N ASP A 154 -15.36 -12.89 14.77
CA ASP A 154 -14.79 -13.13 13.45
C ASP A 154 -13.42 -12.45 13.30
N ILE A 155 -13.26 -11.23 13.82
CA ILE A 155 -11.96 -10.53 13.89
C ILE A 155 -10.96 -11.37 14.68
N ARG A 156 -11.32 -11.84 15.88
CA ARG A 156 -10.45 -12.71 16.70
C ARG A 156 -10.06 -13.98 15.95
N ALA A 157 -11.03 -14.68 15.36
CA ALA A 157 -10.79 -15.93 14.65
C ALA A 157 -9.85 -15.73 13.46
N PHE A 158 -10.04 -14.65 12.70
CA PHE A 158 -9.18 -14.28 11.58
C PHE A 158 -7.76 -13.89 12.04
N GLU A 159 -7.61 -13.08 13.08
CA GLU A 159 -6.27 -12.72 13.59
C GLU A 159 -5.54 -13.94 14.17
N GLN A 160 -6.26 -14.83 14.85
CA GLN A 160 -5.69 -16.10 15.32
C GLN A 160 -5.26 -16.99 14.15
N SER A 161 -6.01 -17.03 13.04
CA SER A 161 -5.62 -17.81 11.86
C SER A 161 -4.36 -17.24 11.20
N LEU A 162 -4.21 -15.92 11.12
CA LEU A 162 -2.97 -15.28 10.65
C LEU A 162 -1.78 -15.59 11.56
N ARG A 163 -1.95 -15.44 12.89
CA ARG A 163 -0.89 -15.75 13.86
C ARG A 163 -0.52 -17.24 13.89
N SER A 164 -1.40 -18.12 13.41
CA SER A 164 -1.13 -19.55 13.30
C SER A 164 -0.29 -19.94 12.07
N LEU A 165 -0.05 -19.02 11.14
CA LEU A 165 0.80 -19.27 9.98
C LEU A 165 2.24 -19.56 10.44
N PRO A 166 2.89 -20.62 9.91
CA PRO A 166 4.27 -20.96 10.28
C PRO A 166 5.24 -19.80 10.06
N GLY A 167 5.14 -19.11 8.93
CA GLY A 167 5.95 -17.94 8.60
C GLY A 167 5.70 -16.77 9.54
N TRP A 168 4.47 -16.59 10.05
CA TRP A 168 4.16 -15.54 11.03
C TRP A 168 4.92 -15.77 12.33
N ALA A 169 4.85 -16.99 12.89
CA ALA A 169 5.56 -17.35 14.10
C ALA A 169 7.08 -17.28 13.90
N ALA A 170 7.59 -17.70 12.74
CA ALA A 170 9.01 -17.59 12.39
C ALA A 170 9.48 -16.13 12.34
N MET A 171 8.75 -15.26 11.63
CA MET A 171 9.07 -13.83 11.54
C MET A 171 8.97 -13.12 12.88
N CYS A 172 8.00 -13.51 13.71
CA CYS A 172 7.86 -12.96 15.05
C CYS A 172 9.02 -13.40 15.96
N ASN A 173 9.43 -14.68 15.91
CA ASN A 173 10.61 -15.18 16.64
C ASN A 173 11.92 -14.55 16.15
N MET A 174 12.02 -14.20 14.86
CA MET A 174 13.15 -13.44 14.31
C MET A 174 13.13 -11.97 14.71
N SER A 175 11.98 -11.44 15.11
CA SER A 175 11.85 -10.06 15.56
C SER A 175 12.52 -9.88 16.92
N GLU A 176 13.03 -8.67 17.16
CA GLU A 176 13.66 -8.33 18.43
C GLU A 176 12.76 -8.65 19.63
N PRO A 177 13.26 -9.36 20.67
CA PRO A 177 12.46 -9.80 21.81
C PRO A 177 11.65 -8.69 22.49
N ALA A 178 12.22 -7.50 22.62
CA ALA A 178 11.56 -6.34 23.23
C ALA A 178 10.37 -5.81 22.41
N LEU A 179 10.29 -6.14 21.12
CA LEU A 179 9.28 -5.66 20.17
C LEU A 179 8.40 -6.81 19.62
N GLN A 180 8.58 -8.05 20.12
CA GLN A 180 7.78 -9.20 19.69
C GLN A 180 6.28 -9.02 19.98
N PHE A 181 5.93 -8.19 20.95
CA PHE A 181 4.53 -7.88 21.26
C PHE A 181 3.78 -7.23 20.07
N HIS A 182 4.48 -6.60 19.12
CA HIS A 182 3.88 -6.05 17.90
C HIS A 182 3.48 -7.09 16.85
N CYS A 183 4.08 -8.28 16.87
CA CYS A 183 3.70 -9.38 15.97
C CYS A 183 2.85 -10.42 16.70
N ASN A 184 3.05 -10.59 18.01
CA ASN A 184 2.28 -11.49 18.84
C ASN A 184 2.11 -10.93 20.26
N PRO A 185 0.93 -10.41 20.63
CA PRO A 185 -0.35 -10.57 19.92
C PRO A 185 -0.62 -9.50 18.85
N GLY A 186 0.17 -8.42 18.79
CA GLY A 186 0.01 -7.28 17.89
C GLY A 186 -0.76 -6.10 18.48
N ASP A 187 -0.80 -4.98 17.76
CA ASP A 187 -1.59 -3.80 18.13
C ASP A 187 -3.02 -3.97 17.55
N SER A 188 -3.82 -4.80 18.22
CA SER A 188 -5.23 -5.07 17.87
C SER A 188 -6.17 -4.79 19.03
N MET A 189 -7.33 -4.18 18.74
CA MET A 189 -8.41 -4.04 19.73
C MET A 189 -8.93 -5.41 20.20
N GLY A 190 -8.83 -6.44 19.34
CA GLY A 190 -9.21 -7.82 19.67
C GLY A 190 -8.49 -8.36 20.91
N ASN A 191 -7.28 -7.89 21.18
CA ASN A 191 -6.50 -8.28 22.35
C ASN A 191 -7.10 -7.79 23.67
N TYR A 192 -7.72 -6.60 23.64
CA TYR A 192 -8.44 -6.01 24.78
C TYR A 192 -9.85 -6.59 24.94
N VAL A 193 -10.46 -7.01 23.83
CA VAL A 193 -11.80 -7.59 23.80
C VAL A 193 -11.79 -9.05 24.29
N TRP A 194 -10.70 -9.79 24.07
CA TRP A 194 -10.60 -11.21 24.42
C TRP A 194 -9.38 -11.54 25.32
N PRO A 195 -9.25 -10.92 26.50
CA PRO A 195 -8.10 -11.14 27.37
C PRO A 195 -8.19 -12.44 28.16
N ARG A 196 -7.05 -13.12 28.32
CA ARG A 196 -6.94 -14.34 29.11
C ARG A 196 -6.83 -14.04 30.60
N ARG A 197 -7.68 -14.67 31.41
CA ARG A 197 -7.57 -14.61 32.88
C ARG A 197 -6.38 -15.46 33.35
N LEU A 198 -5.46 -14.86 34.11
CA LEU A 198 -4.25 -15.53 34.60
C LEU A 198 -4.47 -16.27 35.92
N ASP A 199 -5.29 -15.70 36.81
CA ASP A 199 -5.43 -16.17 38.19
C ASP A 199 -6.82 -16.78 38.43
N ALA A 200 -7.09 -17.96 37.88
CA ALA A 200 -8.36 -18.68 38.11
C ALA A 200 -8.50 -19.25 39.55
N PHE A 201 -7.45 -19.19 40.39
CA PHE A 201 -7.34 -20.01 41.61
C PHE A 201 -7.18 -19.28 42.95
N LEU A 202 -7.06 -17.94 42.99
CA LEU A 202 -6.91 -17.18 44.24
C LEU A 202 -8.19 -16.40 44.61
N ASN A 203 -9.32 -17.11 44.68
CA ASN A 203 -10.66 -16.57 44.98
C ASN A 203 -10.79 -15.84 46.34
N THR A 204 -9.77 -15.84 47.20
CA THR A 204 -9.90 -15.24 48.54
C THR A 204 -9.73 -13.72 48.56
N GLN A 205 -9.15 -13.09 47.54
CA GLN A 205 -8.76 -11.67 47.61
C GLN A 205 -9.61 -10.71 46.77
N GLY A 206 -10.55 -11.19 45.94
CA GLY A 206 -11.47 -10.33 45.19
C GLY A 206 -10.79 -9.50 44.09
N TYR A 207 -9.71 -10.03 43.50
CA TYR A 207 -9.08 -9.47 42.30
C TYR A 207 -8.67 -10.59 41.36
N PHE A 208 -8.62 -10.29 40.07
CA PHE A 208 -8.05 -11.18 39.06
C PHE A 208 -7.18 -10.39 38.08
N ARG A 209 -6.21 -11.09 37.47
CA ARG A 209 -5.33 -10.51 36.45
C ARG A 209 -5.76 -10.93 35.06
N LEU A 210 -5.66 -9.99 34.12
CA LEU A 210 -5.95 -10.19 32.71
C LEU A 210 -4.69 -10.02 31.86
N ALA A 211 -4.50 -10.93 30.91
CA ALA A 211 -3.51 -10.84 29.85
C ALA A 211 -4.16 -10.49 28.52
N PHE A 212 -3.76 -9.36 27.92
CA PHE A 212 -4.31 -8.86 26.66
C PHE A 212 -3.65 -9.54 25.44
N ASP A 213 -3.86 -10.85 25.30
CA ASP A 213 -3.28 -11.66 24.22
C ASP A 213 -4.30 -12.08 23.14
N GLY A 214 -5.56 -11.71 23.30
CA GLY A 214 -6.63 -12.05 22.36
C GLY A 214 -6.93 -13.55 22.27
N SER A 215 -6.44 -14.35 23.23
CA SER A 215 -6.55 -15.82 23.20
C SER A 215 -7.77 -16.36 23.96
N ALA A 216 -8.44 -15.53 24.77
CA ALA A 216 -9.52 -16.00 25.61
C ALA A 216 -10.80 -16.28 24.84
N LEU A 217 -11.58 -17.21 25.36
CA LEU A 217 -12.93 -17.52 24.86
C LEU A 217 -13.99 -16.55 25.38
N GLU A 218 -13.76 -15.95 26.54
CA GLU A 218 -14.68 -15.00 27.19
C GLU A 218 -14.36 -13.57 26.75
N ARG A 219 -15.42 -12.83 26.39
CA ARG A 219 -15.32 -11.47 25.89
C ARG A 219 -15.40 -10.49 27.04
N LEU A 220 -14.53 -9.47 27.07
CA LEU A 220 -14.81 -8.29 27.88
C LEU A 220 -15.95 -7.47 27.26
N PRO A 221 -16.83 -6.90 28.08
CA PRO A 221 -17.86 -6.01 27.59
C PRO A 221 -17.26 -4.80 26.89
N MET A 222 -17.85 -4.40 25.76
CA MET A 222 -17.20 -3.42 24.88
C MET A 222 -17.07 -2.05 25.56
N ASP A 223 -18.06 -1.68 26.36
CA ASP A 223 -18.03 -0.43 27.12
C ASP A 223 -16.83 -0.39 28.08
N ALA A 224 -16.46 -1.53 28.67
CA ALA A 224 -15.29 -1.65 29.54
C ALA A 224 -13.99 -1.47 28.77
N VAL A 225 -13.89 -2.09 27.59
CA VAL A 225 -12.74 -1.95 26.70
C VAL A 225 -12.59 -0.50 26.22
N ILE A 226 -13.69 0.12 25.78
CA ILE A 226 -13.68 1.52 25.34
C ILE A 226 -13.29 2.44 26.48
N ALA A 227 -13.85 2.25 27.69
CA ALA A 227 -13.49 3.04 28.86
C ALA A 227 -12.00 2.90 29.18
N TYR A 228 -11.49 1.68 29.24
CA TYR A 228 -10.09 1.38 29.51
C TYR A 228 -9.13 2.08 28.55
N LEU A 229 -9.39 1.97 27.25
CA LEU A 229 -8.59 2.61 26.21
C LEU A 229 -8.76 4.15 26.21
N SER A 230 -9.96 4.66 26.49
CA SER A 230 -10.25 6.10 26.52
C SER A 230 -9.60 6.85 27.67
N GLU A 231 -9.42 6.19 28.82
CA GLU A 231 -8.85 6.78 30.02
C GLU A 231 -7.32 6.84 29.97
N GLY A 232 -6.70 6.37 28.87
CA GLY A 232 -5.25 6.34 28.69
C GLY A 232 -4.54 5.34 29.58
N LEU A 233 -5.29 4.40 30.20
CA LEU A 233 -4.75 3.36 31.07
C LEU A 233 -3.95 2.31 30.30
N ALA A 234 -4.18 2.24 28.99
CA ALA A 234 -3.43 1.40 28.06
C ALA A 234 -2.35 2.20 27.31
N ALA A 235 -2.01 3.44 27.71
CA ALA A 235 -0.99 4.23 27.01
C ALA A 235 0.28 3.39 26.80
N PRO A 236 0.81 3.33 25.57
CA PRO A 236 0.53 4.21 24.43
C PRO A 236 -0.69 3.87 23.54
N HIS A 237 -1.42 2.78 23.80
CA HIS A 237 -2.58 2.35 23.02
C HIS A 237 -3.83 3.17 23.35
N ASP A 238 -4.11 4.20 22.53
CA ASP A 238 -5.35 4.97 22.56
C ASP A 238 -6.36 4.43 21.52
N LEU A 239 -7.65 4.70 21.72
CA LEU A 239 -8.73 4.39 20.77
C LEU A 239 -8.47 4.92 19.37
N ARG A 240 -7.76 6.04 19.22
CA ARG A 240 -7.39 6.61 17.91
C ARG A 240 -6.49 5.70 17.08
N MET A 241 -5.83 4.73 17.72
CA MET A 241 -5.05 3.70 17.03
C MET A 241 -5.97 2.71 16.32
N PHE A 242 -7.07 2.31 16.96
CA PHE A 242 -7.95 1.24 16.47
C PHE A 242 -9.21 1.74 15.76
N LEU A 243 -9.63 2.98 16.01
CA LEU A 243 -10.88 3.55 15.52
C LEU A 243 -10.63 4.78 14.63
N PRO A 244 -11.56 5.08 13.70
CA PRO A 244 -11.48 6.29 12.88
C PRO A 244 -11.42 7.56 13.74
N MET A 245 -10.78 8.60 13.22
CA MET A 245 -10.71 9.93 13.87
C MET A 245 -12.09 10.58 14.04
N THR A 246 -13.09 10.14 13.27
CA THR A 246 -14.48 10.60 13.37
C THR A 246 -15.27 9.93 14.48
N PHE A 247 -14.70 8.93 15.15
CA PHE A 247 -15.35 8.24 16.26
C PHE A 247 -15.53 9.18 17.46
N VAL A 248 -16.77 9.40 17.87
CA VAL A 248 -17.13 10.19 19.05
C VAL A 248 -17.78 9.26 20.06
N GLN A 249 -17.12 9.06 21.20
CA GLN A 249 -17.62 8.24 22.31
C GLN A 249 -18.96 8.78 22.86
N PRO A 250 -19.77 7.96 23.56
CA PRO A 250 -19.67 6.50 23.75
C PRO A 250 -20.77 5.72 22.98
N SER A 251 -21.66 6.40 22.27
CA SER A 251 -22.89 5.82 21.69
C SER A 251 -22.87 5.65 20.17
N SER A 252 -21.84 6.15 19.48
CA SER A 252 -21.73 5.95 18.02
C SER A 252 -21.11 4.58 17.75
N GLY A 253 -21.90 3.62 17.30
CA GLY A 253 -21.32 2.36 16.81
C GLY A 253 -20.34 2.68 15.67
N SER A 254 -19.08 2.28 15.80
CA SER A 254 -18.15 2.36 14.66
C SER A 254 -18.47 1.22 13.69
N LYS A 255 -18.38 1.47 12.39
CA LYS A 255 -18.37 0.42 11.37
C LYS A 255 -16.98 -0.09 11.05
N LEU A 256 -15.95 0.70 11.37
CA LEU A 256 -14.57 0.43 11.00
C LEU A 256 -13.73 0.16 12.25
N LEU A 257 -12.82 -0.80 12.13
CA LEU A 257 -11.79 -1.11 13.10
C LEU A 257 -10.47 -1.36 12.37
N ARG A 258 -9.36 -0.94 12.96
CA ARG A 258 -8.01 -1.21 12.44
C ARG A 258 -7.21 -2.03 13.45
N SER A 259 -6.41 -2.95 12.92
CA SER A 259 -5.34 -3.63 13.65
C SER A 259 -4.02 -3.47 12.91
N VAL A 260 -2.93 -3.38 13.66
CA VAL A 260 -1.58 -3.17 13.13
C VAL A 260 -0.65 -4.22 13.71
N PHE A 261 0.10 -4.88 12.84
CA PHE A 261 1.12 -5.85 13.22
C PHE A 261 2.47 -5.37 12.73
N GLY A 262 3.46 -5.41 13.60
CA GLY A 262 4.82 -4.94 13.34
C GLY A 262 5.84 -6.04 13.50
N PHE A 263 6.79 -6.12 12.56
CA PHE A 263 7.91 -7.05 12.57
C PHE A 263 9.21 -6.24 12.52
N SER A 264 10.04 -6.34 13.55
CA SER A 264 11.23 -5.49 13.71
C SER A 264 12.52 -6.28 13.59
N ALA A 265 13.42 -5.87 12.68
CA ALA A 265 14.72 -6.50 12.52
C ALA A 265 15.56 -6.36 13.82
N PRO A 266 16.22 -7.44 14.29
CA PRO A 266 16.99 -7.42 15.53
C PRO A 266 18.30 -6.62 15.42
N ASP A 267 18.90 -6.61 14.22
CA ASP A 267 20.17 -5.95 13.92
C ASP A 267 20.02 -4.90 12.81
N LEU A 268 20.99 -3.99 12.71
CA LEU A 268 21.07 -2.99 11.63
C LEU A 268 21.28 -3.63 10.23
N ASN A 269 21.75 -4.88 10.15
CA ASN A 269 21.91 -5.59 8.88
C ASN A 269 20.61 -6.30 8.49
N ASP A 270 19.69 -5.51 7.96
CA ASP A 270 18.29 -5.84 7.71
C ASP A 270 18.02 -6.63 6.42
N THR A 271 19.05 -6.90 5.62
CA THR A 271 18.89 -7.58 4.32
C THR A 271 18.31 -8.99 4.45
N THR A 272 18.79 -9.79 5.41
CA THR A 272 18.28 -11.15 5.65
C THR A 272 16.87 -11.14 6.22
N PHE A 273 16.56 -10.17 7.08
CA PHE A 273 15.23 -10.03 7.68
C PHE A 273 14.20 -9.62 6.64
N ARG A 274 14.50 -8.62 5.80
CA ARG A 274 13.64 -8.25 4.66
C ARG A 274 13.44 -9.39 3.68
N ALA A 275 14.50 -10.12 3.33
CA ALA A 275 14.38 -11.26 2.42
C ALA A 275 13.47 -12.35 3.00
N ALA A 276 13.62 -12.68 4.29
CA ALA A 276 12.75 -13.64 4.97
C ALA A 276 11.29 -13.14 5.06
N PHE A 277 11.08 -11.86 5.35
CA PHE A 277 9.75 -11.27 5.39
C PHE A 277 9.10 -11.25 4.00
N GLN A 278 9.87 -10.95 2.96
CA GLN A 278 9.39 -10.98 1.58
C GLN A 278 8.99 -12.39 1.15
N ASP A 279 9.79 -13.40 1.49
CA ASP A 279 9.45 -14.81 1.25
C ASP A 279 8.15 -15.22 1.99
N PHE A 280 8.02 -14.84 3.26
CA PHE A 280 6.80 -15.03 4.05
C PHE A 280 5.58 -14.36 3.40
N VAL A 281 5.73 -13.12 2.93
CA VAL A 281 4.65 -12.37 2.26
C VAL A 281 4.20 -13.09 0.99
N GLN A 282 5.16 -13.48 0.15
CA GLN A 282 4.88 -14.10 -1.16
C GLN A 282 4.27 -15.50 -1.03
N ASN A 283 4.80 -16.32 -0.13
CA ASN A 283 4.44 -17.74 -0.08
C ASN A 283 3.24 -18.03 0.85
N GLU A 284 3.06 -17.24 1.92
CA GLU A 284 2.07 -17.55 2.96
C GLU A 284 1.07 -16.40 3.20
N LEU A 285 1.55 -15.21 3.56
CA LEU A 285 0.67 -14.16 4.08
C LEU A 285 -0.28 -13.60 3.01
N TYR A 286 0.22 -13.28 1.81
CA TYR A 286 -0.60 -12.65 0.77
C TYR A 286 -1.72 -13.58 0.31
N SER A 287 -1.43 -14.86 0.10
CA SER A 287 -2.43 -15.86 -0.29
C SER A 287 -3.51 -16.06 0.80
N ALA A 288 -3.11 -16.10 2.08
CA ALA A 288 -4.03 -16.19 3.21
C ALA A 288 -4.95 -14.95 3.32
N LEU A 289 -4.38 -13.75 3.16
CA LEU A 289 -5.14 -12.49 3.18
C LEU A 289 -6.11 -12.40 2.00
N LEU A 290 -5.67 -12.75 0.78
CA LEU A 290 -6.50 -12.73 -0.41
C LEU A 290 -7.66 -13.73 -0.29
N GLN A 291 -7.39 -14.93 0.22
CA GLN A 291 -8.41 -15.94 0.47
C GLN A 291 -9.47 -15.42 1.46
N ALA A 292 -9.04 -14.76 2.55
CA ALA A 292 -9.97 -14.16 3.50
C ALA A 292 -10.81 -13.01 2.89
N VAL A 293 -10.23 -12.19 2.01
CA VAL A 293 -10.99 -11.17 1.27
C VAL A 293 -12.03 -11.81 0.36
N VAL A 294 -11.71 -12.92 -0.31
CA VAL A 294 -12.66 -13.65 -1.15
C VAL A 294 -13.77 -14.27 -0.30
N ASP A 295 -13.43 -14.91 0.82
CA ASP A 295 -14.39 -15.56 1.71
C ASP A 295 -15.35 -14.55 2.37
N THR A 296 -14.85 -13.39 2.77
CA THR A 296 -15.69 -12.32 3.31
C THR A 296 -16.61 -11.68 2.27
N ARG A 297 -16.29 -11.74 0.97
CA ARG A 297 -17.14 -11.20 -0.10
C ARG A 297 -18.21 -12.16 -0.59
N LYS A 298 -18.18 -13.44 -0.19
CA LYS A 298 -19.21 -14.39 -0.59
C LYS A 298 -20.59 -13.88 -0.12
N PRO A 299 -21.60 -13.83 -1.02
CA PRO A 299 -22.94 -13.42 -0.64
C PRO A 299 -23.49 -14.38 0.43
N VAL A 300 -24.28 -13.85 1.36
CA VAL A 300 -24.99 -14.66 2.36
C VAL A 300 -25.96 -15.57 1.63
N ASP A 301 -25.65 -16.87 1.57
CA ASP A 301 -26.60 -17.88 1.13
C ASP A 301 -27.52 -18.21 2.31
N PRO A 302 -28.82 -17.85 2.27
CA PRO A 302 -29.73 -18.14 3.37
C PRO A 302 -29.95 -19.65 3.60
N ALA A 303 -29.56 -20.51 2.65
CA ALA A 303 -29.62 -21.96 2.80
C ALA A 303 -28.35 -22.56 3.45
N SER A 304 -27.27 -21.80 3.54
CA SER A 304 -26.01 -22.22 4.14
C SER A 304 -26.06 -22.07 5.66
N TRP A 305 -25.72 -23.13 6.39
CA TRP A 305 -25.49 -23.05 7.84
C TRP A 305 -24.19 -22.31 8.17
N ASP A 306 -23.25 -22.28 7.22
CA ASP A 306 -22.03 -21.49 7.30
C ASP A 306 -22.39 -20.04 6.96
N GLN A 307 -22.66 -19.25 8.00
CA GLN A 307 -22.83 -17.81 7.84
C GLN A 307 -21.48 -17.22 7.38
N PRO A 308 -21.45 -16.43 6.30
CA PRO A 308 -20.22 -15.76 5.93
C PRO A 308 -19.81 -14.83 7.07
N PRO A 309 -18.50 -14.56 7.24
CA PRO A 309 -18.05 -13.67 8.29
C PRO A 309 -18.80 -12.33 8.25
N ALA A 310 -19.15 -11.79 9.42
CA ALA A 310 -19.84 -10.51 9.60
C ALA A 310 -18.95 -9.30 9.28
N ILE A 311 -17.71 -9.55 8.87
CA ILE A 311 -16.70 -8.56 8.51
C ILE A 311 -16.37 -8.60 7.03
N GLN A 312 -15.94 -7.45 6.52
CA GLN A 312 -15.22 -7.28 5.29
C GLN A 312 -13.79 -6.81 5.61
N ILE A 313 -12.82 -7.45 4.98
CA ILE A 313 -11.39 -7.25 5.28
C ILE A 313 -10.74 -6.41 4.17
N TYR A 314 -9.90 -5.47 4.57
CA TYR A 314 -8.96 -4.76 3.73
C TYR A 314 -7.59 -4.84 4.39
N PHE A 315 -6.52 -4.89 3.62
CA PHE A 315 -5.17 -4.96 4.17
C PHE A 315 -4.22 -4.06 3.40
N ARG A 316 -3.12 -3.71 4.06
CA ARG A 316 -2.00 -2.95 3.52
C ARG A 316 -0.71 -3.40 4.22
N GLY A 317 0.42 -3.26 3.56
CA GLY A 317 1.71 -3.40 4.23
C GLY A 317 2.86 -2.99 3.34
N ASP A 318 4.03 -2.77 3.94
CA ASP A 318 5.19 -2.20 3.23
C ASP A 318 5.61 -3.08 2.05
N VAL A 319 5.65 -4.41 2.25
CA VAL A 319 6.02 -5.39 1.21
C VAL A 319 4.79 -5.97 0.49
N LEU A 320 3.62 -5.93 1.12
CA LEU A 320 2.36 -6.40 0.52
C LEU A 320 1.97 -5.54 -0.69
N ASP A 321 2.06 -4.21 -0.56
CA ASP A 321 1.71 -3.27 -1.64
C ASP A 321 2.61 -3.43 -2.87
N GLU A 322 3.89 -3.76 -2.66
CA GLU A 322 4.88 -4.01 -3.70
C GLU A 322 4.64 -5.36 -4.37
N HIS A 323 4.45 -6.42 -3.57
CA HIS A 323 4.21 -7.76 -4.09
C HIS A 323 2.96 -7.81 -4.98
N GLU A 324 1.86 -7.21 -4.51
CA GLU A 324 0.62 -7.11 -5.29
C GLU A 324 0.81 -6.34 -6.60
N LEU A 325 1.58 -5.25 -6.57
CA LEU A 325 1.87 -4.50 -7.80
C LEU A 325 2.69 -5.35 -8.78
N LEU A 326 3.68 -6.07 -8.28
CA LEU A 326 4.52 -6.96 -9.09
C LEU A 326 3.72 -8.12 -9.69
N GLU A 327 2.78 -8.70 -8.94
CA GLU A 327 1.91 -9.77 -9.44
C GLU A 327 0.96 -9.24 -10.53
N ALA A 328 0.33 -8.09 -10.32
CA ALA A 328 -0.49 -7.43 -11.34
C ALA A 328 0.32 -7.12 -12.60
N LEU A 329 1.54 -6.58 -12.42
CA LEU A 329 2.45 -6.29 -13.52
C LEU A 329 2.88 -7.56 -14.27
N TYR A 330 3.15 -8.66 -13.56
CA TYR A 330 3.51 -9.93 -14.18
C TYR A 330 2.36 -10.51 -15.00
N SER A 331 1.13 -10.44 -14.48
CA SER A 331 -0.08 -10.80 -15.23
C SER A 331 -0.22 -9.96 -16.51
N ASP A 332 -0.03 -8.65 -16.41
CA ASP A 332 -0.08 -7.74 -17.57
C ASP A 332 1.04 -8.00 -18.58
N MET A 333 2.24 -8.38 -18.13
CA MET A 333 3.34 -8.81 -19.00
C MET A 333 3.00 -10.08 -19.78
N LEU A 334 2.32 -11.05 -19.17
CA LEU A 334 1.84 -12.23 -19.88
C LEU A 334 0.82 -11.85 -20.95
N LEU A 335 -0.10 -10.94 -20.63
CA LEU A 335 -1.05 -10.41 -21.60
C LEU A 335 -0.36 -9.61 -22.73
N ALA A 336 0.75 -8.94 -22.44
CA ALA A 336 1.57 -8.19 -23.41
C ALA A 336 2.14 -9.05 -24.55
N ILE A 337 2.31 -10.37 -24.33
CA ILE A 337 2.77 -11.31 -25.36
C ILE A 337 1.82 -11.31 -26.56
N GLY A 338 0.51 -11.13 -26.32
CA GLY A 338 -0.51 -11.09 -27.37
C GLY A 338 -0.29 -9.96 -28.39
N PRO A 339 -0.30 -8.68 -27.97
CA PRO A 339 0.01 -7.55 -28.83
C PRO A 339 1.36 -7.65 -29.56
N LEU A 340 2.40 -8.16 -28.90
CA LEU A 340 3.71 -8.37 -29.53
C LEU A 340 3.65 -9.41 -30.66
N PHE A 341 2.92 -10.50 -30.45
CA PHE A 341 2.68 -11.51 -31.47
C PHE A 341 1.89 -10.94 -32.66
N ILE A 342 0.86 -10.12 -32.39
CA ILE A 342 0.10 -9.44 -33.43
C ILE A 342 0.99 -8.48 -34.23
N SER A 343 1.83 -7.68 -33.57
CA SER A 343 2.78 -6.79 -34.25
C SER A 343 3.78 -7.56 -35.10
N LEU A 344 4.28 -8.71 -34.64
CA LEU A 344 5.13 -9.60 -35.43
C LEU A 344 4.38 -10.14 -36.67
N ALA A 345 3.12 -10.54 -36.53
CA ALA A 345 2.29 -10.99 -37.65
C ALA A 345 2.04 -9.87 -38.67
N VAL A 346 1.75 -8.65 -38.22
CA VAL A 346 1.63 -7.47 -39.08
C VAL A 346 2.94 -7.18 -39.79
N ALA A 347 4.06 -7.22 -39.07
CA ALA A 347 5.39 -7.03 -39.64
C ALA A 347 5.71 -8.10 -40.69
N TRP A 348 5.37 -9.36 -40.44
CA TRP A 348 5.53 -10.46 -41.40
C TRP A 348 4.74 -10.20 -42.70
N VAL A 349 3.47 -9.79 -42.60
CA VAL A 349 2.65 -9.47 -43.76
C VAL A 349 3.20 -8.25 -44.52
N LYS A 350 3.59 -7.19 -43.82
CA LYS A 350 4.10 -5.94 -44.42
C LYS A 350 5.46 -6.12 -45.06
N LEU A 351 6.37 -6.82 -44.38
CA LEU A 351 7.72 -7.12 -44.89
C LEU A 351 7.69 -8.24 -45.93
N ARG A 352 6.60 -9.00 -46.03
CA ARG A 352 6.47 -10.16 -46.93
C ARG A 352 7.55 -11.22 -46.73
N SER A 353 8.10 -11.29 -45.52
CA SER A 353 9.12 -12.25 -45.11
C SER A 353 9.07 -12.42 -43.60
N ALA A 354 8.85 -13.65 -43.14
CA ALA A 354 8.84 -13.99 -41.72
C ALA A 354 10.23 -13.80 -41.10
N VAL A 355 11.29 -14.06 -41.86
CA VAL A 355 12.68 -13.91 -41.41
C VAL A 355 13.01 -12.44 -41.18
N LEU A 356 12.67 -11.55 -42.12
CA LEU A 356 12.88 -10.11 -41.94
C LEU A 356 12.05 -9.55 -40.78
N ALA A 357 10.82 -10.02 -40.60
CA ALA A 357 9.98 -9.62 -39.48
C ALA A 357 10.56 -10.06 -38.14
N PHE A 358 10.99 -11.32 -38.02
CA PHE A 358 11.62 -11.85 -36.81
C PHE A 358 12.92 -11.10 -36.47
N VAL A 359 13.81 -10.91 -37.45
CA VAL A 359 15.09 -10.21 -37.24
C VAL A 359 14.87 -8.73 -36.93
N GLY A 360 13.93 -8.08 -37.61
CA GLY A 360 13.53 -6.70 -37.29
C GLY A 360 13.03 -6.58 -35.85
N THR A 361 12.16 -7.50 -35.42
CA THR A 361 11.65 -7.57 -34.04
C THR A 361 12.78 -7.79 -33.04
N LEU A 362 13.69 -8.72 -33.33
CA LEU A 362 14.85 -9.01 -32.51
C LEU A 362 15.75 -7.79 -32.30
N PHE A 363 15.97 -6.97 -33.34
CA PHE A 363 16.72 -5.71 -33.20
C PHE A 363 16.00 -4.68 -32.33
N LEU A 364 14.67 -4.62 -32.35
CA LEU A 364 13.92 -3.76 -31.43
C LEU A 364 14.03 -4.25 -29.98
N CYS A 365 13.93 -5.56 -29.75
CA CYS A 365 14.16 -6.14 -28.42
C CYS A 365 15.59 -5.84 -27.91
N LEU A 366 16.59 -6.00 -28.77
CA LEU A 366 17.99 -5.74 -28.43
C LEU A 366 18.23 -4.25 -28.15
N ALA A 367 17.56 -3.35 -28.89
CA ALA A 367 17.60 -1.91 -28.62
C ALA A 367 17.07 -1.58 -27.21
N ALA A 368 15.92 -2.15 -26.83
CA ALA A 368 15.37 -1.97 -25.50
C ALA A 368 16.28 -2.53 -24.40
N LEU A 369 16.84 -3.74 -24.61
CA LEU A 369 17.69 -4.39 -23.62
C LEU A 369 19.03 -3.68 -23.43
N ILE A 370 19.63 -3.17 -24.51
CA ILE A 370 20.85 -2.37 -24.41
C ILE A 370 20.53 -1.02 -23.77
N ALA A 371 19.42 -0.36 -24.13
CA ALA A 371 19.00 0.87 -23.46
C ALA A 371 18.82 0.65 -21.96
N TYR A 372 18.21 -0.47 -21.56
CA TYR A 372 18.06 -0.86 -20.16
C TYR A 372 19.42 -0.96 -19.45
N VAL A 373 20.39 -1.63 -20.05
CA VAL A 373 21.73 -1.82 -19.46
C VAL A 373 22.56 -0.54 -19.44
N LEU A 374 22.39 0.33 -20.43
CA LEU A 374 23.07 1.62 -20.49
C LEU A 374 22.55 2.61 -19.45
N LEU A 375 21.36 2.38 -18.90
CA LEU A 375 20.79 3.25 -17.89
C LEU A 375 21.11 2.70 -16.51
N PRO A 376 21.95 3.39 -15.72
CA PRO A 376 22.27 2.98 -14.35
C PRO A 376 21.11 3.35 -13.42
N VAL A 377 19.90 2.86 -13.72
CA VAL A 377 18.74 3.06 -12.86
C VAL A 377 18.67 1.87 -11.94
N GLU A 378 18.95 2.10 -10.66
CA GLU A 378 18.82 1.09 -9.61
C GLU A 378 17.37 0.59 -9.48
N GLN A 379 16.41 1.36 -9.99
CA GLN A 379 14.99 1.07 -9.96
C GLN A 379 14.33 1.33 -11.31
N VAL A 380 13.45 0.44 -11.72
CA VAL A 380 12.79 0.53 -13.03
C VAL A 380 11.36 0.97 -12.79
N SER A 381 11.02 2.21 -13.14
CA SER A 381 9.62 2.64 -13.01
C SER A 381 8.69 1.79 -13.89
N PRO A 382 7.47 1.45 -13.41
CA PRO A 382 6.45 0.80 -14.20
C PRO A 382 6.14 1.51 -15.54
N ALA A 383 6.37 2.83 -15.62
CA ALA A 383 6.18 3.61 -16.84
C ALA A 383 7.09 3.12 -18.00
N THR A 384 8.30 2.63 -17.69
CA THR A 384 9.25 2.14 -18.72
C THR A 384 8.69 0.94 -19.50
N PHE A 385 7.80 0.14 -18.91
CA PHE A 385 7.11 -0.96 -19.60
C PHE A 385 6.20 -0.46 -20.73
N LEU A 386 5.51 0.67 -20.54
CA LEU A 386 4.75 1.32 -21.60
C LEU A 386 5.67 1.71 -22.77
N GLY A 387 6.91 2.06 -22.47
CA GLY A 387 7.92 2.41 -23.46
C GLY A 387 8.29 1.29 -24.41
N ILE A 388 8.19 0.02 -23.99
CA ILE A 388 8.42 -1.13 -24.86
C ILE A 388 7.37 -1.16 -25.98
N PHE A 389 6.09 -0.96 -25.66
CA PHE A 389 5.03 -0.97 -26.68
C PHE A 389 5.17 0.21 -27.67
N LEU A 390 5.52 1.39 -27.16
CA LEU A 390 5.79 2.56 -28.00
C LEU A 390 7.00 2.32 -28.92
N LEU A 391 8.07 1.72 -28.39
CA LEU A 391 9.25 1.35 -29.16
C LEU A 391 8.89 0.39 -30.29
N PHE A 392 8.06 -0.61 -30.06
CA PHE A 392 7.65 -1.55 -31.11
C PHE A 392 6.84 -0.84 -32.21
N GLY A 393 5.87 -0.01 -31.82
CA GLY A 393 5.07 0.76 -32.78
C GLY A 393 5.91 1.69 -33.65
N LEU A 394 6.78 2.50 -33.02
CA LEU A 394 7.63 3.47 -33.71
C LEU A 394 8.79 2.78 -34.46
N GLY A 395 9.39 1.76 -33.86
CA GLY A 395 10.53 1.02 -34.41
C GLY A 395 10.18 0.22 -35.66
N PHE A 396 9.00 -0.41 -35.72
CA PHE A 396 8.57 -1.09 -36.95
C PHE A 396 8.34 -0.13 -38.11
N SER A 397 7.89 1.10 -37.86
CA SER A 397 7.73 2.14 -38.89
C SER A 397 9.07 2.39 -39.61
N SER A 398 10.15 2.51 -38.83
CA SER A 398 11.52 2.65 -39.33
C SER A 398 11.93 1.46 -40.20
N ILE A 399 11.71 0.24 -39.72
CA ILE A 399 12.02 -1.00 -40.45
C ILE A 399 11.25 -1.09 -41.78
N PHE A 400 9.96 -0.77 -41.78
CA PHE A 400 9.14 -0.77 -42.99
C PHE A 400 9.62 0.24 -44.03
N ARG A 401 9.98 1.46 -43.60
CA ARG A 401 10.55 2.49 -44.48
C ARG A 401 11.88 2.01 -45.10
N MET A 402 12.77 1.44 -44.30
CA MET A 402 14.04 0.89 -44.81
C MET A 402 13.80 -0.18 -45.88
N GLN A 403 12.85 -1.07 -45.64
CA GLN A 403 12.52 -2.12 -46.59
C GLN A 403 11.90 -1.56 -47.88
N GLU A 404 11.10 -0.50 -47.78
CA GLU A 404 10.52 0.16 -48.94
C GLU A 404 11.60 0.87 -49.77
N VAL A 405 12.50 1.62 -49.15
CA VAL A 405 13.65 2.25 -49.81
C VAL A 405 14.53 1.19 -50.47
N TRP A 406 14.80 0.07 -49.79
CA TRP A 406 15.50 -1.08 -50.38
C TRP A 406 14.79 -1.63 -51.61
N ARG A 407 13.46 -1.69 -51.61
CA ARG A 407 12.68 -2.15 -52.76
C ARG A 407 12.74 -1.17 -53.94
N ARG A 408 12.63 0.13 -53.68
CA ARG A 408 12.73 1.19 -54.71
C ARG A 408 14.11 1.23 -55.36
N SER A 409 15.16 1.06 -54.57
CA SER A 409 16.56 1.10 -55.04
C SER A 409 16.88 0.06 -56.14
N ARG A 410 16.07 -1.00 -56.25
CA ARG A 410 16.21 -2.01 -57.32
C ARG A 410 16.05 -1.42 -58.72
N ASN A 411 15.29 -0.33 -58.85
CA ASN A 411 15.09 0.35 -60.12
C ASN A 411 16.19 1.39 -60.41
N GLU A 412 16.87 1.88 -59.37
CA GLU A 412 17.85 2.98 -59.46
C GLU A 412 19.27 2.47 -59.74
N ALA A 413 19.67 1.33 -59.17
CA ALA A 413 21.02 0.79 -59.32
C ALA A 413 21.02 -0.73 -59.50
N LYS A 414 21.71 -1.20 -60.56
CA LYS A 414 21.91 -2.64 -60.82
C LYS A 414 23.01 -3.26 -59.94
N GLU A 415 24.00 -2.46 -59.57
CA GLU A 415 25.15 -2.90 -58.77
C GLU A 415 24.84 -2.77 -57.27
N ASP A 416 25.01 -3.85 -56.50
CA ASP A 416 24.62 -3.91 -55.09
C ASP A 416 25.34 -2.90 -54.20
N ALA A 417 26.61 -2.57 -54.49
CA ALA A 417 27.35 -1.55 -53.75
C ALA A 417 26.70 -0.17 -53.90
N ARG A 418 26.38 0.22 -55.14
CA ARG A 418 25.68 1.48 -55.44
C ARG A 418 24.27 1.48 -54.85
N ARG A 419 23.58 0.34 -54.91
CA ARG A 419 22.26 0.16 -54.31
C ARG A 419 22.30 0.34 -52.79
N LEU A 420 23.29 -0.24 -52.11
CA LEU A 420 23.48 -0.09 -50.68
C LEU A 420 23.78 1.36 -50.29
N MET A 421 24.66 2.04 -51.04
CA MET A 421 24.95 3.47 -50.83
C MET A 421 23.70 4.34 -51.01
N TYR A 422 22.91 4.09 -52.07
CA TYR A 422 21.64 4.79 -52.29
C TYR A 422 20.68 4.58 -51.12
N VAL A 423 20.54 3.33 -50.67
CA VAL A 423 19.64 2.99 -49.56
C VAL A 423 20.11 3.64 -48.27
N HIS A 424 21.41 3.63 -47.95
CA HIS A 424 21.91 4.33 -46.75
C HIS A 424 21.67 5.83 -46.79
N ARG A 425 21.92 6.50 -47.93
CA ARG A 425 21.66 7.95 -48.06
C ARG A 425 20.19 8.28 -47.89
N ALA A 426 19.31 7.52 -48.55
CA ALA A 426 17.87 7.70 -48.41
C ALA A 426 17.38 7.35 -46.99
N ALA A 427 17.92 6.28 -46.40
CA ALA A 427 17.60 5.81 -45.06
C ALA A 427 17.90 6.85 -43.98
N VAL A 428 19.09 7.47 -44.02
CA VAL A 428 19.47 8.51 -43.05
C VAL A 428 18.47 9.67 -43.09
N ARG A 429 18.06 10.10 -44.29
CA ARG A 429 17.05 11.16 -44.45
C ARG A 429 15.68 10.76 -43.89
N GLU A 430 15.26 9.51 -44.13
CA GLU A 430 13.99 8.97 -43.63
C GLU A 430 13.97 8.75 -42.11
N MET A 431 15.14 8.64 -41.47
CA MET A 431 15.27 8.45 -40.01
C MET A 431 15.29 9.76 -39.21
N LEU A 432 15.49 10.92 -39.85
CA LEU A 432 15.49 12.23 -39.18
C LEU A 432 14.27 12.47 -38.28
N PRO A 433 13.02 12.13 -38.69
CA PRO A 433 11.86 12.29 -37.82
C PRO A 433 11.92 11.44 -36.54
N VAL A 434 12.51 10.25 -36.62
CA VAL A 434 12.64 9.32 -35.48
C VAL A 434 13.66 9.84 -34.48
N VAL A 435 14.79 10.36 -34.97
CA VAL A 435 15.77 11.08 -34.15
C VAL A 435 15.12 12.30 -33.49
N GLY A 436 14.33 13.07 -34.23
CA GLY A 436 13.55 14.19 -33.68
C GLY A 436 12.61 13.76 -32.56
N SER A 437 11.88 12.65 -32.75
CA SER A 437 11.03 12.06 -31.70
C SER A 437 11.82 11.61 -30.48
N ALA A 438 12.97 10.96 -30.68
CA ALA A 438 13.86 10.58 -29.58
C ALA A 438 14.34 11.79 -28.78
N CYS A 439 14.74 12.88 -29.46
CA CYS A 439 15.07 14.15 -28.82
C CYS A 439 13.89 14.71 -28.01
N CYS A 440 12.66 14.64 -28.52
CA CYS A 440 11.47 15.04 -27.77
C CYS A 440 11.27 14.20 -26.50
N TYR A 441 11.54 12.89 -26.52
CA TYR A 441 11.52 12.06 -25.31
C TYR A 441 12.62 12.44 -24.32
N PHE A 442 13.82 12.79 -24.80
CA PHE A 442 14.87 13.32 -23.92
C PHE A 442 14.50 14.66 -23.28
N LEU A 443 13.65 15.48 -23.89
CA LEU A 443 13.14 16.71 -23.23
C LEU A 443 12.33 16.40 -21.96
N LEU A 444 11.82 15.18 -21.79
CA LEU A 444 11.19 14.75 -20.53
C LEU A 444 12.17 14.67 -19.36
N LEU A 445 13.49 14.72 -19.61
CA LEU A 445 14.51 14.93 -18.56
C LEU A 445 14.28 16.21 -17.76
N ASN A 446 13.66 17.23 -18.36
CA ASN A 446 13.30 18.47 -17.68
C ASN A 446 12.08 18.31 -16.76
N SER A 447 11.42 17.16 -16.75
CA SER A 447 10.30 16.89 -15.86
C SER A 447 10.75 16.79 -14.41
N LYS A 448 9.94 17.32 -13.49
CA LYS A 448 10.17 17.16 -12.05
C LYS A 448 9.81 15.75 -11.56
N LEU A 449 9.03 15.00 -12.34
CA LEU A 449 8.61 13.64 -12.01
C LEU A 449 9.72 12.66 -12.38
N LEU A 450 10.31 11.98 -11.39
CA LEU A 450 11.35 10.96 -11.60
C LEU A 450 10.91 9.87 -12.62
N PRO A 451 9.69 9.30 -12.51
CA PRO A 451 9.23 8.28 -13.47
C PRO A 451 9.17 8.77 -14.92
N LEU A 452 8.84 10.05 -15.15
CA LEU A 452 8.81 10.61 -16.51
C LEU A 452 10.21 10.84 -17.07
N ARG A 453 11.18 11.21 -16.22
CA ARG A 453 12.57 11.36 -16.63
C ARG A 453 13.13 10.00 -17.05
N GLU A 454 12.97 8.99 -16.21
CA GLU A 454 13.41 7.61 -16.50
C GLU A 454 12.76 7.08 -17.78
N PHE A 455 11.45 7.24 -17.90
CA PHE A 455 10.69 6.88 -19.10
C PHE A 455 11.22 7.57 -20.37
N GLY A 456 11.46 8.87 -20.29
CA GLY A 456 11.95 9.67 -21.41
C GLY A 456 13.34 9.25 -21.88
N VAL A 457 14.27 9.04 -20.94
CA VAL A 457 15.63 8.58 -21.28
C VAL A 457 15.59 7.15 -21.84
N PHE A 458 14.80 6.26 -21.23
CA PHE A 458 14.67 4.88 -21.69
C PHE A 458 14.16 4.80 -23.13
N ILE A 459 13.03 5.45 -23.44
CA ILE A 459 12.48 5.45 -24.80
C ILE A 459 13.39 6.18 -25.77
N GLY A 460 13.89 7.37 -25.42
CA GLY A 460 14.77 8.14 -26.30
C GLY A 460 16.02 7.34 -26.69
N THR A 461 16.65 6.68 -25.72
CA THR A 461 17.83 5.83 -25.95
C THR A 461 17.47 4.60 -26.77
N SER A 462 16.37 3.92 -26.44
CA SER A 462 15.89 2.75 -27.19
C SER A 462 15.58 3.09 -28.65
N MET A 463 14.98 4.25 -28.92
CA MET A 463 14.68 4.71 -30.27
C MET A 463 15.94 5.03 -31.08
N LEU A 464 16.93 5.70 -30.48
CA LEU A 464 18.22 5.96 -31.13
C LEU A 464 18.97 4.66 -31.44
N LEU A 465 18.97 3.70 -30.51
CA LEU A 465 19.56 2.38 -30.72
C LEU A 465 18.82 1.60 -31.80
N ALA A 466 17.48 1.64 -31.82
CA ALA A 466 16.69 1.03 -32.88
C ALA A 466 16.98 1.65 -34.25
N CYS A 467 17.16 2.97 -34.33
CA CYS A 467 17.63 3.65 -35.54
C CYS A 467 19.03 3.18 -35.96
N ALA A 468 19.96 3.08 -35.02
CA ALA A 468 21.31 2.58 -35.27
C ALA A 468 21.27 1.13 -35.79
N PHE A 469 20.49 0.25 -35.18
CA PHE A 469 20.33 -1.14 -35.65
C PHE A 469 19.66 -1.21 -37.02
N ALA A 470 18.66 -0.38 -37.29
CA ALA A 470 18.02 -0.33 -38.59
C ALA A 470 19.01 0.08 -39.70
N LEU A 471 19.85 1.08 -39.44
CA LEU A 471 20.85 1.56 -40.41
C LEU A 471 22.04 0.60 -40.55
N LEU A 472 22.65 0.20 -39.44
CA LEU A 472 23.93 -0.52 -39.43
C LEU A 472 23.76 -2.04 -39.61
N CYS A 473 22.66 -2.61 -39.15
CA CYS A 473 22.47 -4.07 -39.13
C CYS A 473 21.37 -4.51 -40.09
N PHE A 474 20.20 -3.86 -40.06
CA PHE A 474 19.06 -4.30 -40.85
C PHE A 474 19.25 -4.07 -42.36
N VAL A 475 19.85 -2.95 -42.78
CA VAL A 475 20.11 -2.69 -44.21
C VAL A 475 21.07 -3.72 -44.83
N PRO A 476 22.24 -4.04 -44.25
CA PRO A 476 23.06 -5.16 -44.72
C PRO A 476 22.34 -6.51 -44.67
N PHE A 477 21.47 -6.71 -43.67
CA PHE A 477 20.67 -7.92 -43.57
C PHE A 477 19.66 -8.06 -44.71
N LEU A 478 19.08 -6.97 -45.22
CA LEU A 478 18.22 -6.99 -46.41
C LEU A 478 18.96 -7.52 -47.63
N LEU A 479 20.22 -7.11 -47.82
CA LEU A 479 21.08 -7.62 -48.88
C LEU A 479 21.37 -9.12 -48.71
N LEU A 480 21.72 -9.54 -47.49
CA LEU A 480 21.98 -10.95 -47.16
C LEU A 480 20.73 -11.82 -47.36
N HIS A 481 19.56 -11.29 -46.97
CA HIS A 481 18.28 -11.97 -47.15
C HIS A 481 17.98 -12.17 -48.64
N GLU A 482 18.11 -11.12 -49.45
CA GLU A 482 17.82 -11.18 -50.89
C GLU A 482 18.77 -12.13 -51.64
N ARG A 483 20.07 -12.10 -51.32
CA ARG A 483 21.09 -12.91 -52.02
C ARG A 483 21.22 -14.34 -51.52
N THR A 484 21.16 -14.56 -50.22
CA THR A 484 21.54 -15.84 -49.63
C THR A 484 20.34 -16.58 -49.05
N MET A 485 19.60 -15.93 -48.16
CA MET A 485 18.53 -16.62 -47.42
C MET A 485 17.34 -16.95 -48.31
N ARG A 486 16.88 -16.00 -49.12
CA ARG A 486 15.70 -16.20 -49.97
C ARG A 486 15.91 -17.31 -51.00
N PRO A 487 17.04 -17.41 -51.72
CA PRO A 487 17.32 -18.57 -52.58
C PRO A 487 17.47 -19.88 -51.78
N TRP A 488 18.07 -19.84 -50.60
CA TRP A 488 18.22 -21.02 -49.75
C TRP A 488 16.86 -21.57 -49.30
N ILE A 489 15.99 -20.71 -48.78
CA ILE A 489 14.61 -21.04 -48.38
C ILE A 489 13.86 -21.67 -49.56
N ARG A 490 13.94 -21.06 -50.74
CA ARG A 490 13.28 -21.57 -51.96
C ARG A 490 13.79 -22.93 -52.43
N ARG A 491 15.08 -23.22 -52.23
CA ARG A 491 15.70 -24.49 -52.65
C ARG A 491 15.45 -25.62 -51.65
N ARG A 492 15.41 -25.31 -50.35
CA ARG A 492 15.41 -26.33 -49.28
C ARG A 492 14.04 -26.62 -48.69
N LEU A 493 13.14 -25.64 -48.64
CA LEU A 493 11.82 -25.81 -48.02
C LEU A 493 10.75 -26.21 -49.04
N PRO A 494 9.77 -27.04 -48.67
CA PRO A 494 8.65 -27.39 -49.53
C PRO A 494 7.84 -26.14 -49.90
N ARG A 495 7.30 -26.10 -51.13
CA ARG A 495 6.61 -24.92 -51.69
C ARG A 495 5.54 -24.32 -50.77
N LYS A 496 4.78 -25.15 -50.04
CA LYS A 496 3.76 -24.69 -49.09
C LYS A 496 4.36 -23.86 -47.95
N LEU A 497 5.47 -24.29 -47.36
CA LEU A 497 6.16 -23.53 -46.31
C LEU A 497 6.81 -22.25 -46.86
N VAL A 498 7.35 -22.30 -48.08
CA VAL A 498 7.91 -21.11 -48.73
C VAL A 498 6.82 -20.06 -48.97
N MET A 499 5.61 -20.45 -49.40
CA MET A 499 4.47 -19.53 -49.57
C MET A 499 4.04 -18.89 -48.25
N VAL A 500 4.11 -19.63 -47.15
CA VAL A 500 3.83 -19.09 -45.81
C VAL A 500 4.95 -18.12 -45.41
N LEU A 501 6.21 -18.58 -45.36
CA LEU A 501 7.32 -17.77 -44.86
C LEU A 501 7.62 -16.52 -45.70
N GLU A 502 7.49 -16.61 -47.02
CA GLU A 502 7.81 -15.56 -47.99
C GLU A 502 6.60 -15.30 -48.90
N PRO A 503 5.54 -14.63 -48.41
CA PRO A 503 4.33 -14.37 -49.18
C PRO A 503 4.54 -13.38 -50.34
N ALA A 504 5.79 -13.03 -50.67
CA ALA A 504 6.15 -12.16 -51.79
C ALA A 504 5.69 -12.68 -53.18
N GLU A 505 5.37 -13.98 -53.31
CA GLU A 505 4.82 -14.58 -54.53
C GLU A 505 3.31 -14.80 -54.52
N LEU A 506 2.66 -14.68 -53.36
CA LEU A 506 1.24 -14.41 -53.34
C LEU A 506 1.11 -13.00 -53.91
N LYS A 507 0.89 -12.88 -55.23
CA LYS A 507 0.07 -11.79 -55.76
C LYS A 507 -1.19 -11.88 -54.93
N PRO A 508 -1.33 -11.06 -53.89
CA PRO A 508 -2.36 -11.32 -52.94
C PRO A 508 -3.64 -11.18 -53.75
N VAL A 509 -4.54 -12.17 -53.74
CA VAL A 509 -5.89 -12.01 -54.35
C VAL A 509 -6.64 -10.84 -53.69
N TRP A 510 -6.03 -10.20 -52.68
CA TRP A 510 -6.31 -8.83 -52.29
C TRP A 510 -6.20 -7.80 -53.41
N GLU A 511 -5.59 -8.01 -54.57
CA GLU A 511 -5.82 -7.07 -55.67
C GLU A 511 -7.29 -7.13 -56.10
N ASP A 512 -7.92 -8.30 -56.13
CA ASP A 512 -9.37 -8.42 -56.37
C ASP A 512 -10.21 -8.08 -55.15
N VAL A 513 -9.80 -8.45 -53.93
CA VAL A 513 -10.55 -8.10 -52.70
C VAL A 513 -10.37 -6.62 -52.36
N ALA A 514 -9.16 -6.06 -52.46
CA ALA A 514 -8.91 -4.64 -52.32
C ALA A 514 -9.40 -3.86 -53.54
N ALA A 515 -9.46 -4.39 -54.77
CA ALA A 515 -10.18 -3.74 -55.86
C ALA A 515 -11.69 -3.78 -55.62
N LYS A 516 -12.25 -4.86 -55.06
CA LYS A 516 -13.67 -4.94 -54.66
C LYS A 516 -13.99 -4.03 -53.47
N ILE A 517 -13.11 -3.95 -52.48
CA ILE A 517 -13.19 -3.00 -51.36
C ILE A 517 -12.98 -1.58 -51.89
N MET A 518 -12.02 -1.33 -52.78
CA MET A 518 -11.80 -0.02 -53.42
C MET A 518 -12.92 0.36 -54.38
N LEU A 519 -13.60 -0.59 -55.00
CA LEU A 519 -14.84 -0.39 -55.77
C LEU A 519 -16.02 -0.12 -54.86
N ALA A 520 -16.08 -0.76 -53.68
CA ALA A 520 -17.02 -0.40 -52.63
C ALA A 520 -16.72 1.00 -52.05
N VAL A 521 -15.45 1.39 -51.98
CA VAL A 521 -14.94 2.72 -51.57
C VAL A 521 -15.05 3.75 -52.70
N LYS A 522 -15.20 3.36 -53.98
CA LYS A 522 -15.58 4.26 -55.09
C LYS A 522 -16.99 4.82 -54.94
N ARG A 523 -17.75 4.39 -53.93
CA ARG A 523 -18.74 5.22 -53.25
C ARG A 523 -18.05 5.85 -52.03
N PRO A 524 -17.28 6.94 -52.20
CA PRO A 524 -16.37 7.44 -51.15
C PRO A 524 -17.15 7.97 -49.94
N LYS A 525 -18.35 8.49 -50.18
CA LYS A 525 -19.18 9.12 -49.14
C LYS A 525 -19.54 8.18 -47.99
N PRO A 526 -20.15 6.99 -48.21
CA PRO A 526 -20.55 6.12 -47.10
C PRO A 526 -19.38 5.45 -46.36
N VAL A 527 -18.29 5.10 -47.04
CA VAL A 527 -17.16 4.40 -46.38
C VAL A 527 -16.24 5.37 -45.65
N LEU A 528 -15.93 6.56 -46.21
CA LEU A 528 -15.25 7.61 -45.43
C LEU A 528 -16.16 8.14 -44.31
N ALA A 529 -17.47 8.26 -44.53
CA ALA A 529 -18.39 8.61 -43.45
C ALA A 529 -18.42 7.53 -42.38
N GLY A 530 -18.41 6.24 -42.74
CA GLY A 530 -18.39 5.14 -41.79
C GLY A 530 -17.08 5.03 -41.00
N ALA A 531 -15.93 5.13 -41.67
CA ALA A 531 -14.62 5.14 -41.00
C ALA A 531 -14.40 6.42 -40.19
N GLY A 532 -14.81 7.58 -40.73
CA GLY A 532 -14.79 8.86 -40.02
C GLY A 532 -15.73 8.85 -38.81
N PHE A 533 -16.91 8.24 -38.93
CA PHE A 533 -17.84 8.03 -37.82
C PHE A 533 -17.27 7.05 -36.80
N ALA A 534 -16.65 5.94 -37.21
CA ALA A 534 -16.03 5.00 -36.27
C ALA A 534 -14.85 5.62 -35.51
N VAL A 535 -14.00 6.39 -36.20
CA VAL A 535 -12.91 7.15 -35.55
C VAL A 535 -13.48 8.25 -34.67
N ALA A 536 -14.49 9.00 -35.12
CA ALA A 536 -15.15 10.03 -34.32
C ALA A 536 -15.83 9.42 -33.09
N VAL A 537 -16.49 8.27 -33.21
CA VAL A 537 -17.09 7.55 -32.08
C VAL A 537 -16.00 7.04 -31.16
N ALA A 538 -14.92 6.45 -31.65
CA ALA A 538 -13.80 6.01 -30.81
C ALA A 538 -13.14 7.18 -30.07
N LEU A 539 -13.02 8.34 -30.73
CA LEU A 539 -12.42 9.55 -30.17
C LEU A 539 -13.38 10.27 -29.23
N ILE A 540 -14.69 10.28 -29.52
CA ILE A 540 -15.75 10.76 -28.61
C ILE A 540 -15.85 9.85 -27.40
N VAL A 541 -15.76 8.53 -27.56
CA VAL A 541 -15.74 7.58 -26.43
C VAL A 541 -14.47 7.77 -25.61
N ALA A 542 -13.30 7.87 -26.24
CA ALA A 542 -12.05 8.14 -25.53
C ALA A 542 -12.12 9.48 -24.78
N VAL A 543 -12.54 10.56 -25.46
CA VAL A 543 -12.69 11.89 -24.86
C VAL A 543 -13.75 11.88 -23.76
N ALA A 544 -14.92 11.29 -23.98
CA ALA A 544 -15.98 11.19 -22.99
C ALA A 544 -15.56 10.35 -21.78
N VAL A 545 -14.84 9.25 -21.98
CA VAL A 545 -14.26 8.46 -20.88
C VAL A 545 -13.21 9.27 -20.12
N THR A 546 -12.34 10.01 -20.81
CA THR A 546 -11.33 10.86 -20.15
C THR A 546 -11.91 12.10 -19.48
N ALA A 547 -12.95 12.71 -20.05
CA ALA A 547 -13.58 13.94 -19.57
C ALA A 547 -14.68 13.68 -18.53
N SER A 548 -15.25 12.48 -18.49
CA SER A 548 -16.17 12.06 -17.42
C SER A 548 -15.44 11.68 -16.14
N GLN A 549 -14.12 11.51 -16.17
CA GLN A 549 -13.31 11.36 -14.97
C GLN A 549 -13.07 12.76 -14.39
N PRO A 550 -13.62 13.09 -13.20
CA PRO A 550 -13.59 14.45 -12.65
C PRO A 550 -12.19 15.01 -12.37
N TYR A 551 -11.14 14.18 -12.46
CA TYR A 551 -9.74 14.56 -12.50
C TYR A 551 -9.02 13.52 -13.37
N PRO A 552 -8.07 13.87 -14.27
CA PRO A 552 -7.17 12.91 -14.89
C PRO A 552 -6.20 12.39 -13.80
N ALA A 553 -6.74 11.61 -12.87
CA ALA A 553 -5.96 10.84 -11.93
C ALA A 553 -5.16 9.81 -12.72
N LEU A 554 -3.98 9.45 -12.21
CA LEU A 554 -3.21 8.34 -12.76
C LEU A 554 -4.11 7.13 -13.02
N PRO A 555 -3.91 6.43 -14.15
CA PRO A 555 -4.64 5.20 -14.40
C PRO A 555 -4.49 4.30 -13.19
N LYS A 556 -5.62 3.98 -12.56
CA LYS A 556 -5.64 3.08 -11.42
C LYS A 556 -5.28 1.70 -11.95
N VAL A 557 -4.17 1.15 -11.47
CA VAL A 557 -3.73 -0.22 -11.82
C VAL A 557 -4.81 -1.23 -11.41
N PHE A 558 -5.46 -0.95 -10.28
CA PHE A 558 -6.49 -1.81 -9.73
C PHE A 558 -7.90 -1.25 -9.98
N PRO A 559 -8.89 -2.10 -10.23
CA PRO A 559 -10.28 -1.68 -10.34
C PRO A 559 -10.79 -1.11 -8.99
N PRO A 560 -11.85 -0.29 -8.97
CA PRO A 560 -12.30 0.39 -7.73
C PRO A 560 -12.75 -0.59 -6.63
N GLU A 561 -13.27 -1.77 -7.00
CA GLU A 561 -13.65 -2.84 -6.07
C GLU A 561 -12.46 -3.63 -5.49
N HIS A 562 -11.25 -3.39 -6.00
CA HIS A 562 -10.05 -4.02 -5.47
C HIS A 562 -9.79 -3.52 -4.05
N HIS A 563 -9.39 -4.42 -3.15
CA HIS A 563 -9.28 -4.11 -1.72
C HIS A 563 -8.37 -2.90 -1.43
N ARG A 564 -7.30 -2.72 -2.21
CA ARG A 564 -6.40 -1.56 -2.12
C ARG A 564 -7.09 -0.22 -2.41
N GLU A 565 -7.90 -0.13 -3.46
CA GLU A 565 -8.58 1.12 -3.84
C GLU A 565 -9.82 1.36 -2.97
N ALA A 566 -10.55 0.30 -2.64
CA ALA A 566 -11.71 0.36 -1.75
C ALA A 566 -11.33 0.71 -0.29
N GLY A 567 -10.19 0.20 0.20
CA GLY A 567 -9.70 0.43 1.56
C GLY A 567 -9.00 1.78 1.76
N ARG A 568 -8.52 2.44 0.69
CA ARG A 568 -7.84 3.74 0.79
C ARG A 568 -8.66 4.84 1.50
N PRO A 569 -9.94 5.12 1.16
CA PRO A 569 -10.72 6.12 1.88
C PRO A 569 -10.92 5.75 3.35
N MET A 570 -11.00 4.46 3.68
CA MET A 570 -11.11 3.98 5.05
C MET A 570 -9.82 4.24 5.83
N LEU A 571 -8.67 3.90 5.25
CA LEU A 571 -7.34 4.19 5.83
C LEU A 571 -7.15 5.67 6.16
N GLN A 572 -7.59 6.56 5.27
CA GLN A 572 -7.51 8.01 5.48
C GLN A 572 -8.38 8.52 6.64
N SER A 573 -9.37 7.73 7.07
CA SER A 573 -10.18 8.06 8.25
C SER A 573 -9.46 7.79 9.58
N PHE A 574 -8.35 7.04 9.57
CA PHE A 574 -7.56 6.75 10.77
C PHE A 574 -6.39 7.72 10.93
N ALA A 575 -5.96 7.92 12.18
CA ALA A 575 -4.68 8.58 12.44
C ALA A 575 -3.53 7.71 11.89
N PRO A 576 -2.40 8.30 11.44
CA PRO A 576 -1.24 7.54 11.00
C PRO A 576 -0.83 6.48 12.04
N SER A 577 -0.57 5.26 11.58
CA SER A 577 -0.18 4.10 12.39
C SER A 577 1.25 4.27 12.91
N THR A 578 1.40 4.87 14.08
CA THR A 578 2.62 4.71 14.88
C THR A 578 2.45 3.46 15.72
N LEU A 579 3.35 2.48 15.55
CA LEU A 579 3.39 1.34 16.46
C LEU A 579 3.69 1.85 17.87
N ALA A 580 3.12 1.18 18.86
CA ALA A 580 3.38 1.52 20.26
C ALA A 580 4.88 1.45 20.58
N GLU A 581 5.42 2.37 21.38
CA GLU A 581 6.85 2.27 21.77
C GLU A 581 7.06 1.26 22.91
N GLU A 582 6.02 1.05 23.70
CA GLU A 582 6.02 0.18 24.87
C GLU A 582 4.92 -0.87 24.72
N GLU A 583 5.19 -2.05 25.27
CA GLU A 583 4.18 -3.10 25.38
C GLU A 583 3.03 -2.60 26.24
N ALA A 584 1.79 -2.84 25.80
CA ALA A 584 0.64 -2.61 26.67
C ALA A 584 0.87 -3.38 27.98
N PRO A 585 0.44 -2.85 29.14
CA PRO A 585 0.62 -3.55 30.40
C PRO A 585 0.06 -4.97 30.28
N LEU A 586 0.97 -5.93 30.15
CA LEU A 586 0.67 -7.33 29.84
C LEU A 586 -0.28 -7.95 30.84
N THR A 587 -0.26 -7.43 32.06
CA THR A 587 -1.14 -7.84 33.13
C THR A 587 -1.75 -6.62 33.78
N ILE A 588 -3.08 -6.54 33.76
CA ILE A 588 -3.79 -5.57 34.58
C ILE A 588 -4.48 -6.27 35.74
N GLN A 589 -4.54 -5.59 36.88
CA GLN A 589 -5.29 -6.05 38.04
C GLN A 589 -6.70 -5.44 38.00
N MET A 590 -7.71 -6.30 37.96
CA MET A 590 -9.11 -5.92 38.18
C MET A 590 -9.47 -6.10 39.65
N CYS A 591 -10.18 -5.14 40.23
CA CYS A 591 -10.46 -5.12 41.66
C CYS A 591 -11.94 -4.93 41.97
N GLU A 592 -12.40 -5.53 43.06
CA GLU A 592 -13.66 -5.12 43.68
C GLU A 592 -13.61 -3.63 44.09
N PRO A 593 -14.69 -2.87 43.87
CA PRO A 593 -14.84 -1.54 44.46
C PRO A 593 -14.61 -1.61 45.98
N GLY A 594 -13.79 -0.71 46.54
CA GLY A 594 -13.46 -0.74 47.97
C GLY A 594 -12.11 -1.32 48.35
N ARG A 595 -11.40 -1.93 47.40
CA ARG A 595 -10.07 -2.51 47.62
C ARG A 595 -9.04 -1.90 46.67
N GLY A 596 -8.02 -1.25 47.22
CA GLY A 596 -6.80 -0.92 46.48
C GLY A 596 -6.95 0.10 45.34
N LEU A 597 -7.69 1.21 45.53
CA LEU A 597 -7.95 2.24 44.51
C LEU A 597 -6.73 2.68 43.67
N ALA A 598 -5.52 2.66 44.24
CA ALA A 598 -4.32 3.16 43.56
C ALA A 598 -3.68 2.15 42.57
N SER A 599 -3.93 0.85 42.72
CA SER A 599 -3.24 -0.19 41.92
C SER A 599 -4.14 -0.88 40.89
N CYS A 600 -5.43 -0.55 40.86
CA CYS A 600 -6.41 -1.21 40.01
C CYS A 600 -6.56 -0.47 38.67
N ALA A 601 -6.52 -1.22 37.57
CA ALA A 601 -6.74 -0.65 36.26
C ALA A 601 -8.23 -0.45 35.98
N LEU A 602 -9.06 -1.39 36.42
CA LEU A 602 -10.51 -1.35 36.30
C LEU A 602 -11.14 -1.90 37.58
N HIS A 603 -12.27 -1.34 37.97
CA HIS A 603 -13.10 -1.91 39.02
C HIS A 603 -14.17 -2.80 38.39
N TRP A 604 -14.42 -3.98 38.97
CA TRP A 604 -15.44 -4.91 38.48
C TRP A 604 -16.36 -5.31 39.62
N CYS A 605 -17.66 -5.33 39.36
CA CYS A 605 -18.60 -5.88 40.32
C CYS A 605 -19.83 -6.49 39.64
N ASP A 606 -20.43 -7.42 40.36
CA ASP A 606 -21.68 -8.06 39.97
C ASP A 606 -22.85 -7.20 40.42
N LEU A 607 -23.87 -7.08 39.57
CA LEU A 607 -25.08 -6.34 39.87
C LEU A 607 -26.00 -7.10 40.80
N GLU A 608 -26.61 -6.38 41.75
CA GLU A 608 -27.67 -6.94 42.58
C GLU A 608 -28.88 -7.24 41.69
N SER A 609 -29.39 -8.47 41.72
CA SER A 609 -30.49 -8.93 40.87
C SER A 609 -31.77 -8.14 41.18
N THR A 610 -31.95 -6.99 40.56
CA THR A 610 -33.16 -6.19 40.70
C THR A 610 -34.24 -6.78 39.78
N PRO A 611 -35.42 -7.18 40.29
CA PRO A 611 -36.46 -7.87 39.52
C PRO A 611 -37.18 -7.03 38.44
N SER A 612 -36.64 -5.87 38.02
CA SER A 612 -37.29 -4.97 37.06
C SER A 612 -36.37 -4.58 35.90
N ASN A 613 -36.52 -5.25 34.76
CA ASN A 613 -35.82 -4.98 33.50
C ASN A 613 -36.16 -3.62 32.84
N ASN A 614 -36.95 -2.75 33.49
CA ASN A 614 -37.59 -1.60 32.83
C ASN A 614 -36.95 -0.22 33.12
N LEU A 615 -35.90 -0.11 33.93
CA LEU A 615 -35.23 1.18 34.20
C LEU A 615 -33.83 1.21 33.57
N THR A 616 -33.77 1.59 32.29
CA THR A 616 -32.51 1.78 31.55
C THR A 616 -31.84 3.12 31.84
N SER A 617 -32.52 4.11 32.41
CA SER A 617 -31.91 5.36 32.88
C SER A 617 -32.80 6.13 33.87
N TRP A 618 -32.19 6.91 34.77
CA TRP A 618 -32.91 7.91 35.56
C TRP A 618 -33.36 9.07 34.65
N PRO A 619 -34.57 9.63 34.82
CA PRO A 619 -34.94 10.88 34.17
C PRO A 619 -33.92 11.96 34.50
N THR A 620 -33.44 12.70 33.49
CA THR A 620 -32.49 13.81 33.66
C THR A 620 -32.99 14.88 34.62
N SER A 621 -34.31 15.02 34.75
CA SER A 621 -34.99 16.01 35.58
C SER A 621 -35.09 15.67 37.08
N GLN A 622 -34.75 14.46 37.51
CA GLN A 622 -34.89 14.04 38.91
C GLN A 622 -33.54 13.96 39.61
N ALA A 623 -33.48 14.32 40.89
CA ALA A 623 -32.31 14.08 41.74
C ALA A 623 -31.99 12.57 41.81
N ALA A 624 -30.71 12.20 41.81
CA ALA A 624 -30.30 10.81 41.91
C ALA A 624 -30.06 10.48 43.37
N THR A 625 -30.79 9.51 43.90
CA THR A 625 -30.50 8.88 45.18
C THR A 625 -29.47 7.78 44.97
N CYS A 626 -28.33 7.90 45.64
CA CYS A 626 -27.21 6.98 45.50
C CYS A 626 -27.15 6.07 46.72
N ARG A 627 -27.06 4.76 46.47
CA ARG A 627 -26.92 3.76 47.53
C ARG A 627 -25.46 3.69 47.97
N CYS A 628 -25.21 3.91 49.25
CA CYS A 628 -23.86 4.00 49.80
C CYS A 628 -23.52 2.83 50.72
N TYR A 629 -22.26 2.42 50.67
CA TYR A 629 -21.71 1.32 51.44
C TYR A 629 -20.40 1.75 52.10
N SER A 630 -20.26 1.52 53.40
CA SER A 630 -19.09 1.83 54.19
C SER A 630 -18.34 0.55 54.59
N ARG A 631 -17.01 0.61 54.63
CA ARG A 631 -16.17 -0.45 55.17
C ARG A 631 -16.05 -0.39 56.71
N ALA A 632 -16.56 0.67 57.33
CA ALA A 632 -16.65 0.97 58.75
C ALA A 632 -15.58 0.28 59.62
N ALA A 633 -14.48 0.99 59.88
CA ALA A 633 -13.79 0.82 61.15
C ALA A 633 -14.77 1.25 62.26
N SER A 634 -14.88 0.52 63.38
CA SER A 634 -15.80 0.89 64.45
C SER A 634 -15.48 2.32 64.94
N SER A 635 -16.36 3.29 64.63
CA SER A 635 -16.20 4.71 64.98
C SER A 635 -15.96 4.93 66.48
N ALA A 636 -16.42 3.99 67.31
CA ALA A 636 -16.27 3.98 68.77
C ALA A 636 -14.82 4.09 69.30
N SER A 637 -13.78 3.93 68.46
CA SER A 637 -12.38 4.01 68.89
C SER A 637 -11.55 5.17 68.33
N CYS A 638 -12.09 5.97 67.40
CA CYS A 638 -11.30 6.94 66.61
C CYS A 638 -11.49 8.38 67.11
N THR A 639 -10.41 9.15 67.26
CA THR A 639 -10.49 10.60 67.56
C THR A 639 -10.83 11.40 66.31
N ASN A 640 -10.19 11.05 65.21
CA ASN A 640 -10.32 11.72 63.92
C ASN A 640 -10.56 10.65 62.86
N ILE A 641 -11.55 10.86 61.98
CA ILE A 641 -11.82 10.00 60.84
C ILE A 641 -11.51 10.79 59.57
N SER A 642 -10.69 10.24 58.69
CA SER A 642 -10.50 10.75 57.35
C SER A 642 -11.40 9.98 56.40
N LEU A 643 -12.46 10.64 55.94
CA LEU A 643 -13.50 10.08 55.11
C LEU A 643 -13.17 10.29 53.63
N SER A 644 -13.04 9.18 52.89
CA SER A 644 -12.95 9.15 51.44
C SER A 644 -14.26 8.67 50.84
N LEU A 645 -14.95 9.55 50.11
CA LEU A 645 -16.22 9.26 49.46
C LEU A 645 -16.01 9.07 47.95
N VAL A 646 -16.30 7.87 47.44
CA VAL A 646 -16.18 7.52 46.02
C VAL A 646 -17.58 7.31 45.45
N VAL A 647 -17.88 7.97 44.35
CA VAL A 647 -19.20 7.96 43.74
C VAL A 647 -19.12 7.39 42.32
N SER A 648 -19.93 6.38 42.04
CA SER A 648 -20.12 5.77 40.73
C SER A 648 -21.32 6.37 40.02
N GLY A 649 -21.13 6.78 38.77
CA GLY A 649 -22.19 7.17 37.86
C GLY A 649 -21.74 8.22 36.85
N SER A 650 -22.57 8.49 35.85
CA SER A 650 -22.30 9.55 34.87
C SER A 650 -22.46 10.95 35.45
N ARG A 651 -23.40 11.15 36.39
CA ARG A 651 -23.75 12.47 36.93
C ARG A 651 -22.61 13.22 37.63
N PRO A 652 -21.80 12.60 38.52
CA PRO A 652 -20.69 13.29 39.18
C PRO A 652 -19.73 13.98 38.23
N ALA A 653 -19.52 13.45 37.02
CA ALA A 653 -18.61 14.01 36.03
C ALA A 653 -19.09 15.36 35.46
N PHE A 654 -20.38 15.69 35.59
CA PHE A 654 -20.98 16.94 35.06
C PHE A 654 -21.26 17.99 36.14
N LEU A 655 -21.09 17.64 37.43
CA LEU A 655 -21.33 18.56 38.53
C LEU A 655 -20.09 19.43 38.79
N THR A 656 -20.30 20.68 39.18
CA THR A 656 -19.20 21.56 39.59
C THR A 656 -18.59 21.08 40.91
N GLN A 657 -17.31 21.40 41.12
CA GLN A 657 -16.61 21.06 42.37
C GLN A 657 -17.35 21.60 43.61
N GLU A 658 -17.95 22.79 43.53
CA GLU A 658 -18.73 23.38 44.62
C GLU A 658 -19.96 22.54 44.97
N VAL A 659 -20.67 22.03 43.96
CA VAL A 659 -21.85 21.18 44.17
C VAL A 659 -21.42 19.84 44.77
N LEU A 660 -20.38 19.22 44.22
CA LEU A 660 -19.83 17.96 44.74
C LEU A 660 -19.38 18.10 46.20
N HIS A 661 -18.72 19.22 46.52
CA HIS A 661 -18.28 19.55 47.88
C HIS A 661 -19.46 19.74 48.84
N ALA A 662 -20.47 20.51 48.44
CA ALA A 662 -21.68 20.71 49.25
C ALA A 662 -22.42 19.40 49.51
N GLN A 663 -22.53 18.52 48.52
CA GLN A 663 -23.17 17.21 48.68
C GLN A 663 -22.34 16.26 49.56
N ALA A 664 -21.00 16.29 49.44
CA ALA A 664 -20.13 15.49 50.30
C ALA A 664 -20.25 15.90 51.78
N LEU A 665 -20.26 17.20 52.07
CA LEU A 665 -20.48 17.72 53.42
C LEU A 665 -21.88 17.41 53.94
N SER A 666 -22.91 17.60 53.12
CA SER A 666 -24.29 17.27 53.48
C SER A 666 -24.44 15.79 53.83
N PHE A 667 -23.83 14.90 53.06
CA PHE A 667 -23.83 13.46 53.35
C PHE A 667 -23.04 13.13 54.63
N ALA A 668 -21.83 13.67 54.78
CA ALA A 668 -20.98 13.41 55.96
C ALA A 668 -21.66 13.88 57.26
N SER A 669 -22.31 15.05 57.24
CA SER A 669 -23.05 15.57 58.40
C SER A 669 -24.26 14.72 58.78
N ALA A 670 -24.93 14.10 57.81
CA ALA A 670 -26.05 13.20 58.06
C ALA A 670 -25.59 11.84 58.61
N GLU A 671 -24.52 11.27 58.05
CA GLU A 671 -24.00 9.96 58.44
C GLU A 671 -23.25 9.99 59.78
N TYR A 672 -22.49 11.06 60.04
CA TYR A 672 -21.70 11.23 61.27
C TYR A 672 -22.25 12.40 62.11
N SER A 673 -23.52 12.32 62.48
CA SER A 673 -24.22 13.35 63.26
C SER A 673 -23.59 13.66 64.64
N ASP A 674 -22.71 12.79 65.14
CA ASP A 674 -21.96 12.92 66.39
C ASP A 674 -20.57 13.59 66.21
N ALA A 675 -20.17 13.91 64.97
CA ALA A 675 -18.94 14.64 64.70
C ALA A 675 -19.03 16.09 65.23
N THR A 676 -17.99 16.52 65.94
CA THR A 676 -17.93 17.85 66.58
C THR A 676 -17.39 18.94 65.66
N TRP A 677 -16.55 18.56 64.70
CA TRP A 677 -16.10 19.43 63.63
C TRP A 677 -15.89 18.60 62.37
N MET A 678 -16.02 19.27 61.23
CA MET A 678 -15.76 18.71 59.90
C MET A 678 -14.93 19.72 59.11
N GLU A 679 -13.86 19.24 58.50
CA GLU A 679 -12.97 20.05 57.68
C GLU A 679 -12.69 19.32 56.38
N VAL A 680 -12.76 20.02 55.25
CA VAL A 680 -12.45 19.42 53.95
C VAL A 680 -10.95 19.47 53.71
N ALA A 681 -10.33 18.30 53.65
CA ALA A 681 -8.89 18.11 53.53
C ALA A 681 -8.36 18.39 52.12
N SER A 682 -9.19 18.19 51.08
CA SER A 682 -8.84 18.44 49.68
C SER A 682 -9.97 19.18 48.97
N ALA A 683 -9.66 20.29 48.31
CA ALA A 683 -10.67 21.07 47.57
C ALA A 683 -11.05 20.46 46.21
N THR A 684 -10.33 19.43 45.74
CA THR A 684 -10.52 18.88 44.39
C THR A 684 -11.04 17.45 44.45
N SER A 685 -12.15 17.21 43.73
CA SER A 685 -12.54 15.85 43.37
C SER A 685 -11.56 15.28 42.35
N ARG A 686 -11.31 13.97 42.43
CA ARG A 686 -10.44 13.24 41.52
C ARG A 686 -11.26 12.21 40.76
N ARG A 687 -11.18 12.22 39.43
CA ARG A 687 -11.69 11.13 38.62
C ARG A 687 -10.79 9.90 38.80
N LEU A 688 -11.40 8.78 39.15
CA LEU A 688 -10.75 7.47 39.28
C LEU A 688 -11.07 6.63 38.03
N GLN A 689 -10.47 5.45 37.96
CA GLN A 689 -10.73 4.46 36.93
C GLN A 689 -12.19 4.03 36.96
N SER A 690 -12.78 3.82 35.79
CA SER A 690 -14.18 3.42 35.69
C SER A 690 -14.47 2.06 36.35
N VAL A 691 -15.72 1.88 36.78
CA VAL A 691 -16.25 0.60 37.28
C VAL A 691 -17.15 -0.05 36.24
N VAL A 692 -16.93 -1.34 36.02
CA VAL A 692 -17.76 -2.21 35.19
C VAL A 692 -18.77 -2.90 36.10
N LEU A 693 -20.04 -2.63 35.85
CA LEU A 693 -21.19 -3.23 36.50
C LEU A 693 -21.72 -4.33 35.56
N GLU A 694 -21.64 -5.59 35.96
CA GLU A 694 -22.09 -6.73 35.15
C GLU A 694 -23.31 -7.43 35.77
N ASP A 695 -24.35 -7.65 34.97
CA ASP A 695 -25.50 -8.47 35.34
C ASP A 695 -25.32 -9.89 34.76
N TRP A 696 -24.70 -10.77 35.54
CA TRP A 696 -24.37 -12.14 35.14
C TRP A 696 -25.51 -12.91 34.43
N PRO A 697 -26.75 -12.93 34.95
CA PRO A 697 -27.86 -13.61 34.28
C PRO A 697 -28.18 -13.10 32.87
N SER A 698 -28.04 -11.79 32.62
CA SER A 698 -28.37 -11.18 31.33
C SER A 698 -27.15 -10.97 30.42
N GLY A 699 -25.94 -11.02 30.99
CA GLY A 699 -24.70 -10.59 30.32
C GLY A 699 -24.66 -9.10 30.01
N THR A 700 -25.60 -8.30 30.53
CA THR A 700 -25.61 -6.86 30.29
C THR A 700 -24.61 -6.17 31.19
N THR A 701 -23.85 -5.25 30.63
CA THR A 701 -22.85 -4.50 31.36
C THR A 701 -23.11 -3.01 31.25
N GLN A 702 -22.69 -2.29 32.27
CA GLN A 702 -22.69 -0.85 32.29
C GLN A 702 -21.35 -0.38 32.83
N VAL A 703 -20.79 0.65 32.23
CA VAL A 703 -19.57 1.27 32.74
C VAL A 703 -19.91 2.64 33.29
N ASP A 704 -19.60 2.82 34.56
CA ASP A 704 -19.79 4.07 35.27
C ASP A 704 -18.42 4.67 35.61
N ALA A 705 -18.28 5.99 35.41
CA ALA A 705 -17.12 6.70 35.89
C ALA A 705 -17.13 6.73 37.43
N LEU A 706 -15.95 6.53 38.04
CA LEU A 706 -15.76 6.73 39.46
C LEU A 706 -15.19 8.14 39.71
N THR A 707 -15.82 8.86 40.64
CA THR A 707 -15.33 10.17 41.09
C THR A 707 -15.13 10.13 42.59
N GLN A 708 -13.89 10.30 43.03
CA GLN A 708 -13.55 10.52 44.43
C GLN A 708 -13.89 11.97 44.77
N LEU A 709 -14.82 12.17 45.70
CA LEU A 709 -15.16 13.49 46.22
C LEU A 709 -14.04 14.01 47.15
N PRO A 710 -14.02 15.33 47.40
CA PRO A 710 -13.19 15.94 48.44
C PRO A 710 -13.12 15.10 49.72
N GLN A 711 -11.90 14.82 50.18
CA GLN A 711 -11.67 14.10 51.44
C GLN A 711 -12.11 14.97 52.61
N ILE A 712 -12.85 14.40 53.57
CA ILE A 712 -13.40 15.12 54.72
C ILE A 712 -12.78 14.56 56.00
N ASN A 713 -12.18 15.41 56.82
CA ASN A 713 -11.72 15.08 58.15
C ASN A 713 -12.82 15.40 59.17
N LEU A 714 -13.17 14.40 59.97
CA LEU A 714 -14.19 14.47 61.01
C LEU A 714 -13.50 14.32 62.37
N GLY A 715 -13.86 15.13 63.36
CA GLY A 715 -13.34 14.99 64.73
C GLY A 715 -14.42 14.75 65.78
N PHE A 716 -14.14 13.86 66.72
CA PHE A 716 -15.09 13.41 67.75
C PHE A 716 -14.58 13.75 69.16
N THR A 717 -15.47 14.19 70.06
CA THR A 717 -15.10 14.63 71.42
C THR A 717 -14.85 13.48 72.41
N THR A 718 -15.35 12.27 72.12
CA THR A 718 -15.39 11.16 73.08
C THR A 718 -14.57 9.94 72.65
N ALA A 719 -13.31 10.14 72.25
CA ALA A 719 -12.43 8.99 72.03
C ALA A 719 -11.97 8.38 73.37
N ARG A 720 -12.31 7.11 73.61
CA ARG A 720 -11.95 6.38 74.84
C ARG A 720 -10.47 6.00 74.95
N ARG A 721 -9.65 6.18 73.90
CA ARG A 721 -8.19 5.94 73.90
C ARG A 721 -7.46 6.92 72.96
N SER A 722 -6.21 7.24 73.32
CA SER A 722 -5.35 8.28 72.73
C SER A 722 -5.24 8.27 71.19
N SER A 723 -5.48 9.43 70.57
CA SER A 723 -5.00 9.91 69.26
C SER A 723 -4.93 8.93 68.08
N SER A 724 -5.98 8.13 67.85
CA SER A 724 -6.05 7.33 66.62
C SER A 724 -6.78 8.09 65.52
N THR A 725 -6.05 8.41 64.45
CA THR A 725 -6.61 8.76 63.14
C THR A 725 -7.01 7.48 62.42
N CYS A 726 -8.28 7.37 62.06
CA CYS A 726 -8.82 6.26 61.28
C CYS A 726 -9.14 6.72 59.86
N GLU A 727 -9.05 5.81 58.90
CA GLU A 727 -9.50 6.04 57.53
C GLU A 727 -10.82 5.30 57.34
N ASP A 728 -11.83 5.98 56.83
CA ASP A 728 -13.09 5.37 56.41
C ASP A 728 -13.33 5.65 54.93
N SER A 729 -13.86 4.65 54.23
CA SER A 729 -14.12 4.75 52.80
C SER A 729 -15.57 4.35 52.52
N ILE A 730 -16.27 5.24 51.84
CA ILE A 730 -17.67 5.07 51.46
C ILE A 730 -17.77 5.05 49.95
N TYR A 731 -18.46 4.05 49.42
CA TYR A 731 -18.71 3.86 48.01
C TYR A 731 -20.21 4.02 47.74
N CYS A 732 -20.56 5.00 46.90
CA CYS A 732 -21.93 5.30 46.54
C CYS A 732 -22.19 5.00 45.07
N TYR A 733 -23.25 4.28 44.76
CA TYR A 733 -23.70 4.00 43.40
C TYR A 733 -24.91 4.88 43.08
N CYS A 734 -24.74 5.83 42.16
CA CYS A 734 -25.76 6.80 41.74
C CYS A 734 -26.49 6.42 40.45
N SER A 735 -26.32 5.19 39.98
CA SER A 735 -27.05 4.63 38.85
C SER A 735 -28.21 3.74 39.34
N PRO A 736 -29.21 3.43 38.49
CA PRO A 736 -30.31 2.54 38.88
C PRO A 736 -29.82 1.14 39.27
N LYS A 737 -28.65 0.77 38.73
CA LYS A 737 -27.97 -0.48 38.94
C LYS A 737 -26.87 -0.26 39.99
N SER A 738 -26.81 -1.09 41.02
CA SER A 738 -25.77 -1.05 42.06
C SER A 738 -25.10 -2.40 42.19
N CYS A 739 -23.80 -2.40 42.51
CA CYS A 739 -23.09 -3.63 42.84
C CYS A 739 -23.78 -4.35 44.00
N THR A 740 -23.74 -5.68 44.00
CA THR A 740 -23.96 -6.47 45.22
C THR A 740 -23.01 -5.99 46.30
N THR A 741 -23.49 -5.91 47.55
CA THR A 741 -22.69 -5.45 48.70
C THR A 741 -21.31 -6.08 48.69
N PRO A 742 -20.22 -5.30 48.50
CA PRO A 742 -18.88 -5.86 48.45
C PRO A 742 -18.54 -6.59 49.75
N SER A 743 -17.74 -7.63 49.65
CA SER A 743 -17.40 -8.45 50.82
C SER A 743 -16.70 -7.61 51.90
N GLY A 744 -17.35 -7.46 53.05
CA GLY A 744 -16.86 -6.65 54.18
C GLY A 744 -17.41 -5.23 54.26
N PHE A 745 -18.34 -4.83 53.38
CA PHE A 745 -19.01 -3.54 53.43
C PHE A 745 -20.40 -3.66 54.09
N ARG A 746 -20.84 -2.60 54.76
CA ARG A 746 -22.18 -2.45 55.32
C ARG A 746 -22.87 -1.26 54.66
N ARG A 747 -24.17 -1.38 54.41
CA ARG A 747 -24.98 -0.26 53.91
C ARG A 747 -24.99 0.87 54.95
N THR A 748 -24.80 2.10 54.50
CA THR A 748 -24.90 3.31 55.34
C THR A 748 -26.35 3.58 55.74
N GLN A 749 -26.57 4.39 56.78
CA GLN A 749 -27.94 4.74 57.19
C GLN A 749 -28.57 5.75 56.24
N ASN A 750 -27.76 6.68 55.72
CA ASN A 750 -28.20 7.69 54.79
C ASN A 750 -27.78 7.33 53.35
N ASP A 751 -28.61 7.75 52.38
CA ASP A 751 -28.29 7.70 50.96
C ASP A 751 -27.74 9.07 50.52
N LEU A 752 -26.78 9.09 49.58
CA LEU A 752 -26.25 10.33 49.01
C LEU A 752 -27.20 10.84 47.93
N THR A 753 -27.64 12.10 48.00
CA THR A 753 -28.49 12.71 46.96
C THR A 753 -27.67 13.63 46.06
N LEU A 754 -27.64 13.37 44.76
CA LEU A 754 -27.06 14.30 43.78
C LEU A 754 -28.17 15.11 43.10
N PRO A 755 -27.99 16.43 42.92
CA PRO A 755 -28.98 17.26 42.25
C PRO A 755 -29.20 16.82 40.80
N ALA A 756 -30.34 17.21 40.23
CA ALA A 756 -30.60 17.04 38.80
C ALA A 756 -29.55 17.79 37.97
N GLN A 757 -29.27 17.31 36.76
CA GLN A 757 -28.41 18.06 35.84
C GLN A 757 -29.11 19.39 35.49
N PRO A 758 -28.35 20.51 35.48
CA PRO A 758 -28.91 21.82 35.15
C PRO A 758 -29.43 21.89 33.71
#